data_AF-W5JTQ9-F1
#
_entry.id   AF-W5JTQ9-F1
#
_cell.length_a   1.000
_cell.length_b   1.000
_cell.length_c   1.000
_cell.angle_alpha   90.00
_cell.angle_beta   90.00
_cell.angle_gamma   90.00
#
_symmetry.space_group_name_H-M   'P 1'
#
loop_
_entity.id
_entity.type
_entity.pdbx_description
1 polymer ?
#
loop_
_entity_poly.entity_id
_entity_poly.type
_entity_poly.pdbx_seq_one_letter_code
_entity_poly.pdbx_strand_id
1 'polypeptide(L)'
;MQPTDRLVTMLLAIWKAGAAYLPIDPTFPPNRIQHILGEARPVLVVYDDDYDNAAIFGRTPAISYAELRKRASDMSNANIRPEAMLGRGDSELALVLYTSGSTGVPKGVRLNHGTILNRLQWQWDRFPYSATERIGVFKTALTFVDSVTEIWGPLLNGMAIVVVPKKVTNNPEKLVELLESYSIERLVLVPTLLRSLLLYLPLQQRADANAKLLYQLRIWVCSGEPLQISLAREFFDYFQEGVHQLCNFYGSTEVMGDVTYFVCESKRQLESYEKVPIGYPLDNTAIYVLNAKMKPVQVDEIGELYVSGLNLAEGYVNGRDPDRFIDNPLAVNPIFARLYKTGDYATVHKDCVYYQGRTDSQIKIRGHRVDLSEVEANLLGLPGVDKGIVLCYHAGEIDQALLGFITVEPGAHYQTGMQIESALGDKLAHYMIPQVIILDSIPLLVNGKIDRQTLLKMYESTNNNDDSQIEIEYDYTGVPKNRMATAKDLFETVGNVIGRSARAKISLASNFYELGGNSLNSIITVTQLCGKGYPVSITTFIGAKNLGEVLDKICADEHELDKFREQQFGVAAAATSRTKEVASFDYTMNLTAYPLALEHKKDTIEIITSSFFEKADLEQWLKPQIYETDYRDILEDIWLVLIEKGLSFIVKDEAGRSVGVSLNFDARDEPEVTVTSKLLIVFEFLEFVEGPIRDTKLPQGTNQILHSFMMGTCAELSAQENIEAMHFMESEVLKLAQRRNFAGIFTTNTNPLTQQLGSNVYHYETMLDYQVNQYVYSADGTRPFGAAPDSQRAMVHWKDIRT
;
A
#
# COMPACT_ATOMS: atom_id res chain seq x y z
N MET A 1 1.02 3.56 -16.33
CA MET A 1 0.82 4.89 -15.74
C MET A 1 0.37 4.74 -14.29
N GLN A 2 0.92 5.52 -13.36
CA GLN A 2 0.59 5.54 -11.95
C GLN A 2 -0.76 6.22 -11.70
N PRO A 3 -1.50 5.84 -10.64
CA PRO A 3 -2.76 6.48 -10.26
C PRO A 3 -2.58 7.97 -9.94
N THR A 4 -2.84 8.83 -10.92
CA THR A 4 -2.70 10.30 -10.88
C THR A 4 -3.82 10.97 -11.68
N ASP A 5 -3.91 12.29 -11.61
CA ASP A 5 -4.77 13.10 -12.49
C ASP A 5 -4.43 12.91 -13.98
N ARG A 6 -3.15 12.70 -14.31
CA ARG A 6 -2.68 12.38 -15.68
C ARG A 6 -3.29 11.08 -16.19
N LEU A 7 -3.34 10.04 -15.35
CA LEU A 7 -3.98 8.78 -15.70
C LEU A 7 -5.46 9.01 -16.06
N VAL A 8 -6.22 9.68 -15.20
CA VAL A 8 -7.65 9.95 -15.43
C VAL A 8 -7.86 10.77 -16.71
N THR A 9 -7.01 11.78 -16.93
CA THR A 9 -7.00 12.60 -18.16
C THR A 9 -6.74 11.73 -19.39
N MET A 10 -5.79 10.80 -19.30
CA MET A 10 -5.47 9.88 -20.40
C MET A 10 -6.63 8.93 -20.71
N LEU A 11 -7.29 8.36 -19.69
CA LEU A 11 -8.47 7.51 -19.90
C LEU A 11 -9.59 8.29 -20.60
N LEU A 12 -9.84 9.52 -20.19
CA LEU A 12 -10.83 10.39 -20.84
C LEU A 12 -10.43 10.75 -22.27
N ALA A 13 -9.15 11.03 -22.52
CA ALA A 13 -8.65 11.34 -23.84
C ALA A 13 -8.77 10.13 -24.80
N ILE A 14 -8.54 8.90 -24.31
CA ILE A 14 -8.75 7.67 -25.08
C ILE A 14 -10.23 7.55 -25.50
N TRP A 15 -11.16 7.74 -24.56
CA TRP A 15 -12.60 7.74 -24.88
C TRP A 15 -13.00 8.87 -25.84
N LYS A 16 -12.47 10.08 -25.65
CA LYS A 16 -12.72 11.23 -26.55
C LYS A 16 -12.14 11.04 -27.95
N ALA A 17 -11.09 10.23 -28.09
CA ALA A 17 -10.57 9.79 -29.39
C ALA A 17 -11.45 8.71 -30.05
N GLY A 18 -12.45 8.16 -29.33
CA GLY A 18 -13.31 7.07 -29.79
C GLY A 18 -12.64 5.69 -29.70
N ALA A 19 -11.67 5.51 -28.80
CA ALA A 19 -10.97 4.26 -28.57
C ALA A 19 -11.31 3.67 -27.18
N ALA A 20 -11.02 2.38 -27.02
CA ALA A 20 -11.09 1.69 -25.73
C ALA A 20 -9.73 1.72 -25.01
N TYR A 21 -9.73 1.83 -23.69
CA TYR A 21 -8.51 1.62 -22.91
C TYR A 21 -8.39 0.17 -22.40
N LEU A 22 -7.15 -0.32 -22.33
CA LEU A 22 -6.78 -1.59 -21.72
C LEU A 22 -5.75 -1.28 -20.63
N PRO A 23 -6.13 -1.29 -19.34
CA PRO A 23 -5.19 -1.03 -18.27
C PRO A 23 -4.28 -2.24 -18.05
N ILE A 24 -2.98 -1.98 -17.93
CA ILE A 24 -1.96 -2.98 -17.64
C ILE A 24 -1.21 -2.50 -16.40
N ASP A 25 -1.18 -3.34 -15.37
CA ASP A 25 -0.40 -3.08 -14.16
C ASP A 25 1.09 -3.30 -14.46
N PRO A 26 1.95 -2.28 -14.31
CA PRO A 26 3.39 -2.41 -14.58
C PRO A 26 4.10 -3.39 -13.63
N THR A 27 3.47 -3.75 -12.51
CA THR A 27 4.00 -4.74 -11.54
C THR A 27 3.72 -6.19 -11.95
N PHE A 28 2.95 -6.43 -13.01
CA PHE A 28 2.75 -7.78 -13.52
C PHE A 28 4.05 -8.36 -14.11
N PRO A 29 4.27 -9.68 -14.00
CA PRO A 29 5.43 -10.31 -14.59
C PRO A 29 5.54 -10.03 -16.11
N PRO A 30 6.75 -9.88 -16.67
CA PRO A 30 6.94 -9.57 -18.09
C PRO A 30 6.22 -10.50 -19.06
N ASN A 31 6.24 -11.81 -18.79
CA ASN A 31 5.55 -12.79 -19.62
C ASN A 31 4.03 -12.56 -19.64
N ARG A 32 3.45 -12.13 -18.51
CA ARG A 32 2.02 -11.82 -18.42
C ARG A 32 1.68 -10.58 -19.24
N ILE A 33 2.49 -9.53 -19.15
CA ILE A 33 2.31 -8.30 -19.94
C ILE A 33 2.43 -8.61 -21.44
N GLN A 34 3.45 -9.35 -21.86
CA GLN A 34 3.64 -9.75 -23.25
C GLN A 34 2.49 -10.61 -23.78
N HIS A 35 1.97 -11.52 -22.96
CA HIS A 35 0.79 -12.31 -23.32
C HIS A 35 -0.43 -11.43 -23.58
N ILE A 36 -0.75 -10.51 -22.65
CA ILE A 36 -1.85 -9.56 -22.77
C ILE A 36 -1.70 -8.71 -24.04
N LEU A 37 -0.51 -8.17 -24.30
CA LEU A 37 -0.23 -7.36 -25.49
C LEU A 37 -0.34 -8.18 -26.79
N GLY A 38 0.14 -9.42 -26.79
CA GLY A 38 0.06 -10.32 -27.94
C GLY A 38 -1.38 -10.74 -28.28
N GLU A 39 -2.23 -10.92 -27.27
CA GLU A 39 -3.63 -11.27 -27.43
C GLU A 39 -4.49 -10.05 -27.80
N ALA A 40 -4.37 -8.94 -27.07
CA ALA A 40 -5.16 -7.72 -27.29
C ALA A 40 -4.75 -6.91 -28.51
N ARG A 41 -3.46 -6.95 -28.89
CA ARG A 41 -2.87 -6.17 -29.99
C ARG A 41 -3.29 -4.69 -29.98
N PRO A 42 -3.03 -3.95 -28.88
CA PRO A 42 -3.44 -2.55 -28.81
C PRO A 42 -2.68 -1.71 -29.85
N VAL A 43 -3.33 -0.64 -30.34
CA VAL A 43 -2.75 0.28 -31.33
C VAL A 43 -1.57 1.07 -30.76
N LEU A 44 -1.63 1.40 -29.47
CA LEU A 44 -0.64 2.24 -28.80
C LEU A 44 -0.64 1.93 -27.30
N VAL A 45 0.55 1.83 -26.72
CA VAL A 45 0.78 1.82 -25.28
C VAL A 45 1.21 3.22 -24.85
N VAL A 46 0.51 3.80 -23.88
CA VAL A 46 0.92 5.05 -23.23
C VAL A 46 1.44 4.72 -21.84
N TYR A 47 2.63 5.21 -21.51
CA TYR A 47 3.30 4.93 -20.24
C TYR A 47 3.89 6.20 -19.63
N ASP A 48 4.22 6.18 -18.34
CA ASP A 48 4.83 7.34 -17.66
C ASP A 48 6.32 7.44 -18.00
N ASP A 49 6.85 8.65 -17.98
CA ASP A 49 8.23 8.91 -18.43
C ASP A 49 9.31 8.22 -17.58
N ASP A 50 8.99 7.87 -16.33
CA ASP A 50 9.84 7.14 -15.37
C ASP A 50 9.74 5.61 -15.51
N TYR A 51 9.02 5.10 -16.51
CA TYR A 51 8.93 3.66 -16.74
C TYR A 51 10.16 3.15 -17.51
N ASP A 52 11.09 2.56 -16.76
CA ASP A 52 12.40 2.13 -17.28
C ASP A 52 12.38 0.85 -18.14
N ASN A 53 11.26 0.11 -18.18
CA ASN A 53 11.19 -1.19 -18.86
C ASN A 53 10.35 -1.16 -20.15
N ALA A 54 10.53 -0.14 -21.00
CA ALA A 54 9.78 -0.05 -22.26
C ALA A 54 10.00 -1.25 -23.21
N ALA A 55 11.10 -1.99 -23.06
CA ALA A 55 11.39 -3.21 -23.83
C ALA A 55 10.31 -4.29 -23.66
N ILE A 56 9.59 -4.30 -22.53
CA ILE A 56 8.50 -5.24 -22.23
C ILE A 56 7.35 -5.17 -23.24
N PHE A 57 7.17 -4.02 -23.91
CA PHE A 57 6.09 -3.80 -24.87
C PHE A 57 6.34 -4.51 -26.21
N GLY A 58 7.55 -5.04 -26.41
CA GLY A 58 7.93 -5.80 -27.59
C GLY A 58 7.77 -4.99 -28.88
N ARG A 59 6.92 -5.45 -29.80
CA ARG A 59 6.65 -4.78 -31.08
C ARG A 59 5.46 -3.83 -31.05
N THR A 60 4.81 -3.69 -29.90
CA THR A 60 3.64 -2.82 -29.75
C THR A 60 4.10 -1.36 -29.77
N PRO A 61 3.50 -0.48 -30.61
CA PRO A 61 3.83 0.93 -30.57
C PRO A 61 3.64 1.49 -29.16
N ALA A 62 4.64 2.22 -28.65
CA ALA A 62 4.61 2.80 -27.32
C ALA A 62 5.09 4.25 -27.36
N ILE A 63 4.51 5.09 -26.50
CA ILE A 63 4.88 6.50 -26.35
C ILE A 63 4.78 6.89 -24.88
N SER A 64 5.77 7.64 -24.39
CA SER A 64 5.67 8.19 -23.04
C SER A 64 4.63 9.32 -23.00
N TYR A 65 4.06 9.56 -21.82
CA TYR A 65 3.07 10.62 -21.64
C TYR A 65 3.64 12.01 -21.98
N ALA A 66 4.88 12.34 -21.59
CA ALA A 66 5.46 13.64 -21.94
C ALA A 66 5.68 13.79 -23.45
N GLU A 67 6.14 12.74 -24.15
CA GLU A 67 6.32 12.80 -25.61
C GLU A 67 4.97 12.93 -26.33
N LEU A 68 3.92 12.21 -25.87
CA LEU A 68 2.57 12.38 -26.39
C LEU A 68 2.07 13.82 -26.20
N ARG A 69 2.27 14.38 -25.00
CA ARG A 69 1.88 15.77 -24.68
C ARG A 69 2.67 16.79 -25.51
N LYS A 70 3.95 16.55 -25.73
CA LYS A 70 4.81 17.39 -26.58
C LYS A 70 4.32 17.39 -28.03
N ARG A 71 3.95 16.24 -28.60
CA ARG A 71 3.38 16.19 -29.95
C ARG A 71 2.04 16.92 -30.06
N ALA A 72 1.28 16.95 -28.98
CA ALA A 72 0.01 17.66 -28.91
C ALA A 72 0.16 19.18 -28.65
N SER A 73 1.35 19.70 -28.34
CA SER A 73 1.53 21.10 -27.90
C SER A 73 1.11 22.12 -28.95
N ASP A 74 1.30 21.79 -30.23
CA ASP A 74 1.00 22.67 -31.36
C ASP A 74 -0.41 22.44 -31.91
N MET A 75 -1.17 21.52 -31.31
CA MET A 75 -2.54 21.22 -31.69
C MET A 75 -3.53 22.18 -31.00
N SER A 76 -4.72 22.31 -31.58
CA SER A 76 -5.79 23.11 -30.95
C SER A 76 -6.26 22.46 -29.65
N ASN A 77 -6.43 23.26 -28.60
CA ASN A 77 -7.08 22.85 -27.34
C ASN A 77 -8.61 22.73 -27.47
N ALA A 78 -9.18 22.89 -28.66
CA ALA A 78 -10.60 22.67 -28.89
C ALA A 78 -10.96 21.19 -28.73
N ASN A 79 -12.18 20.91 -28.24
CA ASN A 79 -12.68 19.54 -28.16
C ASN A 79 -12.67 18.87 -29.54
N ILE A 80 -12.30 17.59 -29.55
CA ILE A 80 -12.40 16.72 -30.73
C ILE A 80 -13.85 16.75 -31.23
N ARG A 81 -14.03 17.07 -32.50
CA ARG A 81 -15.35 17.03 -33.14
C ARG A 81 -15.76 15.58 -33.38
N PRO A 82 -17.07 15.24 -33.37
CA PRO A 82 -17.53 13.88 -33.62
C PRO A 82 -16.95 13.25 -34.90
N GLU A 83 -16.68 14.06 -35.93
CA GLU A 83 -16.12 13.59 -37.20
C GLU A 83 -14.72 13.00 -37.07
N ALA A 84 -13.95 13.41 -36.06
CA ALA A 84 -12.58 13.01 -35.82
C ALA A 84 -12.45 11.85 -34.81
N MET A 85 -13.57 11.35 -34.25
CA MET A 85 -13.57 10.20 -33.34
C MET A 85 -13.47 8.88 -34.13
N LEU A 86 -12.70 7.93 -33.63
CA LEU A 86 -12.50 6.60 -34.23
C LEU A 86 -13.76 5.73 -34.19
N GLY A 87 -14.52 5.80 -33.09
CA GLY A 87 -15.79 5.11 -32.87
C GLY A 87 -16.85 6.08 -32.37
N ARG A 88 -18.13 5.75 -32.57
CA ARG A 88 -19.26 6.60 -32.12
C ARG A 88 -20.39 5.78 -31.53
N GLY A 89 -20.87 6.21 -30.36
CA GLY A 89 -22.07 5.67 -29.74
C GLY A 89 -21.79 4.76 -28.55
N ASP A 90 -22.87 4.31 -27.94
CA ASP A 90 -22.87 3.47 -26.74
C ASP A 90 -22.53 2.00 -27.04
N SER A 91 -22.74 1.53 -28.27
CA SER A 91 -22.37 0.18 -28.69
C SER A 91 -20.87 -0.01 -28.90
N GLU A 92 -20.07 1.06 -28.91
CA GLU A 92 -18.62 0.99 -29.08
C GLU A 92 -17.91 0.48 -27.84
N LEU A 93 -16.78 -0.20 -28.06
CA LEU A 93 -15.92 -0.70 -26.99
C LEU A 93 -15.34 0.47 -26.20
N ALA A 94 -15.53 0.46 -24.88
CA ALA A 94 -15.01 1.47 -23.97
C ALA A 94 -13.75 0.98 -23.23
N LEU A 95 -13.71 -0.31 -22.91
CA LEU A 95 -12.73 -0.88 -22.00
C LEU A 95 -12.52 -2.36 -22.29
N VAL A 96 -11.27 -2.82 -22.14
CA VAL A 96 -10.93 -4.24 -22.05
C VAL A 96 -10.26 -4.52 -20.71
N LEU A 97 -10.80 -5.43 -19.91
CA LEU A 97 -10.22 -5.84 -18.62
C LEU A 97 -9.80 -7.30 -18.67
N TYR A 98 -8.56 -7.59 -18.30
CA TYR A 98 -8.06 -8.96 -18.24
C TYR A 98 -8.32 -9.59 -16.87
N THR A 99 -9.00 -10.73 -16.86
CA THR A 99 -9.25 -11.55 -15.66
C THR A 99 -8.34 -12.78 -15.64
N SER A 100 -8.19 -13.40 -14.47
CA SER A 100 -7.61 -14.75 -14.34
C SER A 100 -8.51 -15.75 -15.05
N GLY A 101 -7.94 -16.57 -15.92
CA GLY A 101 -8.71 -17.52 -16.71
C GLY A 101 -8.80 -18.88 -16.03
N SER A 102 -9.95 -19.55 -16.17
CA SER A 102 -10.19 -20.94 -15.72
C SER A 102 -9.21 -22.00 -16.29
N THR A 103 -8.37 -21.61 -17.25
CA THR A 103 -7.39 -22.46 -17.95
C THR A 103 -5.96 -22.03 -17.64
N GLY A 104 -5.76 -21.15 -16.66
CA GLY A 104 -4.46 -20.57 -16.32
C GLY A 104 -3.96 -19.46 -17.25
N VAL A 105 -4.76 -19.04 -18.23
CA VAL A 105 -4.40 -18.03 -19.22
C VAL A 105 -5.33 -16.82 -19.05
N PRO A 106 -4.81 -15.60 -18.84
CA PRO A 106 -5.64 -14.40 -18.73
C PRO A 106 -6.63 -14.24 -19.89
N LYS A 107 -7.80 -13.65 -19.61
CA LYS A 107 -8.87 -13.46 -20.61
C LYS A 107 -9.30 -12.00 -20.65
N GLY A 108 -9.18 -11.34 -21.80
CA GLY A 108 -9.63 -9.97 -21.97
C GLY A 108 -11.15 -9.89 -22.15
N VAL A 109 -11.87 -9.30 -21.19
CA VAL A 109 -13.31 -9.04 -21.25
C VAL A 109 -13.56 -7.72 -21.97
N ARG A 110 -14.43 -7.71 -22.98
CA ARG A 110 -14.74 -6.54 -23.82
C ARG A 110 -16.03 -5.85 -23.35
N LEU A 111 -15.91 -4.61 -22.85
CA LEU A 111 -17.00 -3.83 -22.25
C LEU A 111 -17.29 -2.57 -23.06
N ASN A 112 -18.55 -2.38 -23.44
CA ASN A 112 -18.98 -1.28 -24.30
C ASN A 112 -19.51 -0.12 -23.45
N HIS A 113 -19.56 1.08 -24.03
CA HIS A 113 -19.99 2.29 -23.33
C HIS A 113 -21.40 2.16 -22.73
N GLY A 114 -22.34 1.54 -23.45
CA GLY A 114 -23.71 1.32 -23.00
C GLY A 114 -23.81 0.40 -21.79
N THR A 115 -22.94 -0.61 -21.70
CA THR A 115 -22.85 -1.51 -20.55
C THR A 115 -22.43 -0.75 -19.29
N ILE A 116 -21.41 0.11 -19.42
CA ILE A 116 -20.95 1.00 -18.33
C ILE A 116 -22.06 1.97 -17.94
N LEU A 117 -22.71 2.61 -18.91
CA LEU A 117 -23.76 3.59 -18.66
C LEU A 117 -24.97 2.98 -17.94
N ASN A 118 -25.41 1.78 -18.33
CA ASN A 118 -26.48 1.06 -17.64
C ASN A 118 -26.17 0.88 -16.15
N ARG A 119 -24.95 0.42 -15.83
CA ARG A 119 -24.50 0.21 -14.46
C ARG A 119 -24.41 1.51 -13.65
N LEU A 120 -24.00 2.61 -14.28
CA LEU A 120 -23.89 3.92 -13.63
C LEU A 120 -25.25 4.58 -13.41
N GLN A 121 -26.15 4.53 -14.39
CA GLN A 121 -27.51 5.07 -14.28
C GLN A 121 -28.27 4.42 -13.13
N TRP A 122 -28.27 3.07 -13.06
CA TRP A 122 -28.85 2.36 -11.94
C TRP A 122 -28.28 2.83 -10.59
N GLN A 123 -26.96 3.03 -10.50
CA GLN A 123 -26.34 3.49 -9.26
C GLN A 123 -26.76 4.90 -8.87
N TRP A 124 -26.89 5.81 -9.83
CA TRP A 124 -27.32 7.18 -9.56
C TRP A 124 -28.80 7.25 -9.15
N ASP A 125 -29.65 6.41 -9.75
CA ASP A 125 -31.06 6.34 -9.40
C ASP A 125 -31.28 5.66 -8.05
N ARG A 126 -30.56 4.56 -7.79
CA ARG A 126 -30.72 3.77 -6.56
C ARG A 126 -30.00 4.36 -5.36
N PHE A 127 -28.81 4.95 -5.58
CA PHE A 127 -27.94 5.53 -4.57
C PHE A 127 -27.49 6.94 -5.01
N PRO A 128 -28.43 7.91 -5.08
CA PRO A 128 -28.11 9.26 -5.53
C PRO A 128 -27.03 9.89 -4.66
N TYR A 129 -26.21 10.74 -5.27
CA TYR A 129 -25.23 11.54 -4.53
C TYR A 129 -25.95 12.54 -3.64
N SER A 130 -25.51 12.64 -2.38
CA SER A 130 -26.12 13.57 -1.44
C SER A 130 -25.82 15.02 -1.84
N ALA A 131 -26.63 15.97 -1.36
CA ALA A 131 -26.37 17.38 -1.60
C ALA A 131 -25.10 17.88 -0.91
N THR A 132 -24.46 17.11 -0.01
CA THR A 132 -23.17 17.43 0.61
C THR A 132 -22.01 16.63 0.01
N GLU A 133 -22.29 15.57 -0.74
CA GLU A 133 -21.29 14.73 -1.36
C GLU A 133 -20.60 15.50 -2.49
N ARG A 134 -19.27 15.69 -2.40
CA ARG A 134 -18.48 16.48 -3.38
C ARG A 134 -17.30 15.73 -3.96
N ILE A 135 -16.81 14.73 -3.24
CA ILE A 135 -15.56 14.03 -3.54
C ILE A 135 -15.85 12.53 -3.47
N GLY A 136 -15.66 11.83 -4.58
CA GLY A 136 -15.62 10.37 -4.65
C GLY A 136 -14.20 9.84 -4.38
N VAL A 137 -14.07 8.53 -4.18
CA VAL A 137 -12.78 7.87 -3.93
C VAL A 137 -12.44 6.95 -5.09
N PHE A 138 -11.26 7.14 -5.68
CA PHE A 138 -10.65 6.21 -6.63
C PHE A 138 -9.42 5.57 -5.98
N LYS A 139 -9.56 4.32 -5.55
CA LYS A 139 -8.49 3.55 -4.87
C LYS A 139 -8.25 2.19 -5.51
N THR A 140 -9.26 1.65 -6.18
CA THR A 140 -9.25 0.29 -6.71
C THR A 140 -8.30 0.24 -7.90
N ALA A 141 -7.47 -0.80 -8.00
CA ALA A 141 -6.54 -0.91 -9.10
C ALA A 141 -7.27 -0.88 -10.45
N LEU A 142 -6.72 -0.14 -11.42
CA LEU A 142 -7.40 0.13 -12.70
C LEU A 142 -7.67 -1.15 -13.52
N THR A 143 -6.96 -2.24 -13.23
CA THR A 143 -7.20 -3.57 -13.83
C THR A 143 -8.50 -4.23 -13.35
N PHE A 144 -9.27 -3.56 -12.49
CA PHE A 144 -10.53 -4.07 -11.95
C PHE A 144 -11.73 -3.22 -12.35
N VAL A 145 -12.86 -3.90 -12.46
CA VAL A 145 -14.10 -3.31 -12.94
C VAL A 145 -14.67 -2.25 -11.98
N ASP A 146 -14.47 -2.40 -10.67
CA ASP A 146 -14.97 -1.42 -9.70
C ASP A 146 -14.31 -0.05 -9.82
N SER A 147 -13.06 0.02 -10.33
CA SER A 147 -12.40 1.29 -10.64
C SER A 147 -13.21 2.15 -11.61
N VAL A 148 -14.00 1.53 -12.50
CA VAL A 148 -14.83 2.24 -13.46
C VAL A 148 -15.92 3.03 -12.73
N THR A 149 -16.56 2.43 -11.72
CA THR A 149 -17.59 3.11 -10.91
C THR A 149 -16.98 4.16 -9.98
N GLU A 150 -15.79 3.90 -9.44
CA GLU A 150 -15.05 4.83 -8.58
C GLU A 150 -14.56 6.09 -9.34
N ILE A 151 -14.19 5.96 -10.62
CA ILE A 151 -13.75 7.08 -11.46
C ILE A 151 -14.96 7.77 -12.09
N TRP A 152 -15.75 7.05 -12.87
CA TRP A 152 -16.72 7.67 -13.79
C TRP A 152 -18.06 7.98 -13.12
N GLY A 153 -18.44 7.25 -12.06
CA GLY A 153 -19.64 7.55 -11.28
C GLY A 153 -19.67 9.00 -10.79
N PRO A 154 -18.67 9.44 -9.99
CA PRO A 154 -18.61 10.80 -9.49
C PRO A 154 -18.29 11.83 -10.59
N LEU A 155 -17.31 11.56 -11.47
CA LEU A 155 -16.90 12.54 -12.49
C LEU A 155 -18.03 12.90 -13.46
N LEU A 156 -18.85 11.92 -13.87
CA LEU A 156 -20.01 12.18 -14.75
C LEU A 156 -21.16 12.90 -14.04
N ASN A 157 -21.14 13.00 -12.71
CA ASN A 157 -22.06 13.81 -11.90
C ASN A 157 -21.46 15.17 -11.50
N GLY A 158 -20.31 15.56 -12.08
CA GLY A 158 -19.66 16.83 -11.79
C GLY A 158 -18.98 16.90 -10.43
N MET A 159 -18.72 15.76 -9.80
CA MET A 159 -17.98 15.66 -8.55
C MET A 159 -16.48 15.52 -8.80
N ALA A 160 -15.67 15.84 -7.80
CA ALA A 160 -14.24 15.54 -7.81
C ALA A 160 -14.00 14.08 -7.37
N ILE A 161 -12.79 13.57 -7.62
CA ILE A 161 -12.31 12.31 -7.03
C ILE A 161 -10.99 12.53 -6.31
N VAL A 162 -10.80 11.86 -5.18
CA VAL A 162 -9.48 11.69 -4.57
C VAL A 162 -8.88 10.38 -5.08
N VAL A 163 -7.67 10.47 -5.64
CA VAL A 163 -6.91 9.30 -6.10
C VAL A 163 -6.08 8.78 -4.94
N VAL A 164 -6.34 7.55 -4.51
CA VAL A 164 -5.76 6.94 -3.31
C VAL A 164 -4.75 5.85 -3.71
N PRO A 165 -3.45 6.04 -3.41
CA PRO A 165 -2.45 5.02 -3.70
C PRO A 165 -2.66 3.74 -2.87
N LYS A 166 -2.29 2.58 -3.44
CA LYS A 166 -2.40 1.27 -2.77
C LYS A 166 -1.71 1.21 -1.40
N LYS A 167 -0.58 1.90 -1.22
CA LYS A 167 0.13 2.02 0.06
C LYS A 167 -0.71 2.67 1.17
N VAL A 168 -1.65 3.54 0.81
CA VAL A 168 -2.62 4.15 1.73
C VAL A 168 -3.74 3.16 2.01
N THR A 169 -4.29 2.50 0.99
CA THR A 169 -5.36 1.51 1.17
C THR A 169 -4.96 0.34 2.07
N ASN A 170 -3.70 -0.08 2.02
CA ASN A 170 -3.16 -1.17 2.85
C ASN A 170 -2.85 -0.76 4.30
N ASN A 171 -2.95 0.52 4.65
CA ASN A 171 -2.73 1.04 5.99
C ASN A 171 -4.03 1.69 6.49
N PRO A 172 -4.78 1.04 7.40
CA PRO A 172 -6.09 1.54 7.82
C PRO A 172 -6.01 2.89 8.54
N GLU A 173 -4.91 3.21 9.22
CA GLU A 173 -4.69 4.52 9.86
C GLU A 173 -4.62 5.62 8.80
N LYS A 174 -3.72 5.50 7.81
CA LYS A 174 -3.61 6.47 6.71
C LYS A 174 -4.87 6.57 5.87
N LEU A 175 -5.56 5.44 5.65
CA LEU A 175 -6.81 5.43 4.92
C LEU A 175 -7.89 6.20 5.67
N VAL A 176 -8.07 5.96 6.98
CA VAL A 176 -9.04 6.67 7.81
C VAL A 176 -8.75 8.17 7.84
N GLU A 177 -7.49 8.57 8.04
CA GLU A 177 -7.07 9.98 8.01
C GLU A 177 -7.43 10.68 6.70
N LEU A 178 -7.18 10.02 5.56
CA LEU A 178 -7.52 10.55 4.25
C LEU A 178 -9.04 10.70 4.08
N LEU A 179 -9.81 9.65 4.44
CA LEU A 179 -11.27 9.67 4.32
C LEU A 179 -11.91 10.76 5.18
N GLU A 180 -11.39 11.00 6.39
CA GLU A 180 -11.80 12.09 7.28
C GLU A 180 -11.45 13.46 6.69
N SER A 181 -10.21 13.63 6.23
CA SER A 181 -9.70 14.91 5.70
C SER A 181 -10.49 15.41 4.50
N TYR A 182 -10.98 14.49 3.66
CA TYR A 182 -11.83 14.82 2.51
C TYR A 182 -13.33 14.69 2.79
N SER A 183 -13.74 14.36 4.03
CA SER A 183 -15.14 14.17 4.43
C SER A 183 -15.90 13.24 3.48
N ILE A 184 -15.29 12.11 3.14
CA ILE A 184 -15.84 11.16 2.17
C ILE A 184 -17.17 10.58 2.69
N GLU A 185 -18.22 10.58 1.86
CA GLU A 185 -19.54 10.04 2.24
C GLU A 185 -19.83 8.65 1.69
N ARG A 186 -19.02 8.17 0.74
CA ARG A 186 -19.20 6.87 0.07
C ARG A 186 -17.90 6.16 -0.19
N LEU A 187 -17.86 4.87 0.12
CA LEU A 187 -16.69 4.01 -0.11
C LEU A 187 -17.13 2.65 -0.66
N VAL A 188 -16.54 2.26 -1.78
CA VAL A 188 -16.58 0.87 -2.29
C VAL A 188 -15.40 0.13 -1.69
N LEU A 189 -15.56 -1.09 -1.22
CA LEU A 189 -14.52 -1.90 -0.60
C LEU A 189 -14.86 -3.38 -0.66
N VAL A 190 -13.90 -4.23 -0.32
CA VAL A 190 -14.14 -5.66 -0.11
C VAL A 190 -14.42 -5.91 1.38
N PRO A 191 -15.21 -6.94 1.74
CA PRO A 191 -15.41 -7.37 3.13
C PRO A 191 -14.11 -7.47 3.95
N THR A 192 -13.01 -7.96 3.37
CA THR A 192 -11.71 -7.98 4.06
C THR A 192 -11.22 -6.60 4.51
N LEU A 193 -11.36 -5.57 3.65
CA LEU A 193 -10.98 -4.20 3.99
C LEU A 193 -11.96 -3.59 5.01
N LEU A 194 -13.24 -3.96 4.94
CA LEU A 194 -14.24 -3.51 5.92
C LEU A 194 -13.86 -3.99 7.31
N ARG A 195 -13.52 -5.28 7.43
CA ARG A 195 -13.06 -5.88 8.69
C ARG A 195 -11.82 -5.18 9.24
N SER A 196 -10.83 -4.94 8.38
CA SER A 196 -9.63 -4.17 8.72
C SER A 196 -9.97 -2.82 9.35
N LEU A 197 -10.92 -2.08 8.77
CA LEU A 197 -11.37 -0.80 9.31
C LEU A 197 -12.14 -0.98 10.63
N LEU A 198 -13.06 -1.93 10.74
CA LEU A 198 -13.84 -2.16 11.96
C LEU A 198 -13.01 -2.67 13.15
N LEU A 199 -11.87 -3.31 12.90
CA LEU A 199 -10.91 -3.66 13.95
C LEU A 199 -10.08 -2.45 14.40
N TYR A 200 -9.80 -1.51 13.49
CA TYR A 200 -8.98 -0.34 13.75
C TYR A 200 -9.76 0.81 14.42
N LEU A 201 -10.95 1.13 13.92
CA LEU A 201 -11.74 2.31 14.33
C LEU A 201 -12.04 2.38 15.84
N PRO A 202 -12.36 1.27 16.55
CA PRO A 202 -12.63 1.30 17.99
C PRO A 202 -11.39 1.57 18.85
N LEU A 203 -10.18 1.38 18.31
CA LEU A 203 -8.92 1.57 19.06
C LEU A 203 -8.54 3.05 19.22
N GLN A 204 -9.16 3.93 18.43
CA GLN A 204 -8.78 5.35 18.39
C GLN A 204 -9.45 6.12 19.53
N GLN A 205 -8.64 6.62 20.48
CA GLN A 205 -9.11 7.50 21.55
C GLN A 205 -9.42 8.89 20.99
N ARG A 206 -10.59 9.46 21.36
CA ARG A 206 -11.01 10.81 20.96
C ARG A 206 -11.33 11.63 22.22
N ALA A 207 -11.07 12.94 22.15
CA ALA A 207 -11.36 13.87 23.23
C ALA A 207 -12.87 13.93 23.56
N ASP A 208 -13.72 13.75 22.55
CA ASP A 208 -15.15 13.47 22.72
C ASP A 208 -15.41 11.98 22.48
N ALA A 209 -15.78 11.25 23.53
CA ALA A 209 -16.09 9.83 23.46
C ALA A 209 -17.27 9.48 22.53
N ASN A 210 -18.10 10.47 22.18
CA ASN A 210 -19.23 10.30 21.26
C ASN A 210 -18.86 10.56 19.80
N ALA A 211 -17.71 11.18 19.52
CA ALA A 211 -17.28 11.47 18.16
C ALA A 211 -16.66 10.22 17.51
N LYS A 212 -17.43 9.56 16.64
CA LYS A 212 -16.96 8.41 15.84
C LYS A 212 -16.17 8.88 14.62
N LEU A 213 -15.08 8.20 14.31
CA LEU A 213 -14.36 8.36 13.04
C LEU A 213 -15.25 7.85 11.90
N LEU A 214 -15.07 8.43 10.72
CA LEU A 214 -15.80 8.11 9.50
C LEU A 214 -17.32 8.27 9.64
N TYR A 215 -17.81 9.12 10.54
CA TYR A 215 -19.26 9.36 10.70
C TYR A 215 -19.89 9.98 9.45
N GLN A 216 -19.11 10.73 8.66
CA GLN A 216 -19.59 11.28 7.39
C GLN A 216 -19.73 10.21 6.30
N LEU A 217 -19.06 9.06 6.45
CA LEU A 217 -19.08 7.95 5.50
C LEU A 217 -20.37 7.14 5.65
N ARG A 218 -21.42 7.56 4.94
CA ARG A 218 -22.78 7.02 5.07
C ARG A 218 -23.05 5.80 4.23
N ILE A 219 -22.43 5.67 3.06
CA ILE A 219 -22.66 4.54 2.14
C ILE A 219 -21.40 3.69 2.03
N TRP A 220 -21.50 2.44 2.51
CA TRP A 220 -20.45 1.43 2.43
C TRP A 220 -20.88 0.35 1.47
N VAL A 221 -20.15 0.16 0.37
CA VAL A 221 -20.45 -0.86 -0.63
C VAL A 221 -19.40 -1.97 -0.54
N CYS A 222 -19.80 -3.12 -0.02
CA CYS A 222 -19.03 -4.36 -0.13
C CYS A 222 -19.30 -5.01 -1.48
N SER A 223 -18.25 -5.28 -2.25
CA SER A 223 -18.31 -6.14 -3.43
C SER A 223 -17.08 -7.04 -3.48
N GLY A 224 -17.05 -7.97 -4.44
CA GLY A 224 -15.86 -8.76 -4.74
C GLY A 224 -15.56 -9.91 -3.78
N GLU A 225 -16.22 -10.05 -2.63
CA GLU A 225 -16.14 -11.21 -1.70
C GLU A 225 -17.50 -11.45 -1.02
N PRO A 226 -17.79 -12.66 -0.50
CA PRO A 226 -18.98 -12.88 0.31
C PRO A 226 -18.97 -12.02 1.58
N LEU A 227 -20.04 -11.25 1.82
CA LEU A 227 -20.24 -10.54 3.08
C LEU A 227 -20.85 -11.47 4.14
N GLN A 228 -20.17 -11.61 5.27
CA GLN A 228 -20.64 -12.43 6.39
C GLN A 228 -21.66 -11.67 7.26
N ILE A 229 -22.65 -12.38 7.80
CA ILE A 229 -23.64 -11.80 8.74
C ILE A 229 -22.94 -11.22 9.98
N SER A 230 -21.94 -11.90 10.51
CA SER A 230 -21.15 -11.42 11.65
C SER A 230 -20.49 -10.07 11.38
N LEU A 231 -19.80 -9.95 10.25
CA LEU A 231 -19.14 -8.71 9.85
C LEU A 231 -20.16 -7.57 9.60
N ALA A 232 -21.30 -7.88 9.00
CA ALA A 232 -22.37 -6.90 8.82
C ALA A 232 -22.98 -6.44 10.17
N ARG A 233 -23.01 -7.30 11.19
CA ARG A 233 -23.42 -6.91 12.55
C ARG A 233 -22.37 -6.07 13.25
N GLU A 234 -21.09 -6.43 13.13
CA GLU A 234 -19.94 -5.66 13.65
C GLU A 234 -19.96 -4.22 13.09
N PHE A 235 -20.32 -4.06 11.81
CA PHE A 235 -20.50 -2.73 11.22
C PHE A 235 -21.48 -1.87 12.02
N PHE A 236 -22.63 -2.41 12.39
CA PHE A 236 -23.65 -1.72 13.19
C PHE A 236 -23.35 -1.71 14.70
N ASP A 237 -22.29 -2.36 15.18
CA ASP A 237 -21.76 -2.14 16.53
C ASP A 237 -21.04 -0.79 16.62
N TYR A 238 -20.44 -0.33 15.52
CA TYR A 238 -19.73 0.95 15.45
C TYR A 238 -20.58 2.07 14.84
N PHE A 239 -21.25 1.79 13.71
CA PHE A 239 -21.99 2.77 12.92
C PHE A 239 -23.48 2.76 13.24
N GLN A 240 -24.12 3.93 13.10
CA GLN A 240 -25.51 4.14 13.47
C GLN A 240 -26.49 3.63 12.41
N GLU A 241 -27.41 2.74 12.80
CA GLU A 241 -28.54 2.29 11.99
C GLU A 241 -29.42 3.46 11.53
N GLY A 242 -29.95 3.39 10.30
CA GLY A 242 -30.76 4.45 9.69
C GLY A 242 -29.99 5.69 9.23
N VAL A 243 -28.70 5.83 9.60
CA VAL A 243 -27.79 6.86 9.08
C VAL A 243 -26.76 6.27 8.13
N HIS A 244 -26.18 5.13 8.50
CA HIS A 244 -25.15 4.44 7.73
C HIS A 244 -25.75 3.20 7.06
N GLN A 245 -25.41 2.99 5.80
CA GLN A 245 -25.88 1.88 4.98
C GLN A 245 -24.70 0.99 4.60
N LEU A 246 -24.83 -0.31 4.87
CA LEU A 246 -23.91 -1.32 4.40
C LEU A 246 -24.58 -2.10 3.27
N CYS A 247 -23.98 -2.07 2.09
CA CYS A 247 -24.51 -2.73 0.90
C CYS A 247 -23.65 -3.93 0.53
N ASN A 248 -24.28 -5.05 0.16
CA ASN A 248 -23.62 -6.22 -0.40
C ASN A 248 -23.95 -6.31 -1.89
N PHE A 249 -22.97 -6.07 -2.74
CA PHE A 249 -23.09 -6.13 -4.18
C PHE A 249 -22.42 -7.40 -4.70
N TYR A 250 -22.96 -7.93 -5.80
CA TYR A 250 -22.43 -9.13 -6.43
C TYR A 250 -22.36 -8.97 -7.94
N GLY A 251 -21.25 -9.44 -8.51
CA GLY A 251 -21.13 -9.71 -9.92
C GLY A 251 -19.69 -10.03 -10.31
N SER A 252 -19.35 -9.76 -11.57
CA SER A 252 -18.06 -10.08 -12.18
C SER A 252 -17.74 -9.13 -13.34
N THR A 253 -16.49 -9.17 -13.82
CA THR A 253 -16.05 -8.32 -14.93
C THR A 253 -16.87 -8.54 -16.20
N GLU A 254 -17.27 -9.78 -16.50
CA GLU A 254 -18.08 -10.16 -17.67
C GLU A 254 -19.49 -9.54 -17.70
N VAL A 255 -19.91 -8.96 -16.59
CA VAL A 255 -21.23 -8.34 -16.43
C VAL A 255 -21.13 -6.90 -15.92
N MET A 256 -19.98 -6.25 -16.19
CA MET A 256 -19.71 -4.86 -15.82
C MET A 256 -19.77 -4.59 -14.30
N GLY A 257 -19.15 -5.49 -13.54
CA GLY A 257 -19.09 -5.39 -12.08
C GLY A 257 -20.35 -5.97 -11.48
N ASP A 258 -21.06 -5.19 -10.69
CA ASP A 258 -22.22 -5.68 -9.94
C ASP A 258 -23.47 -5.81 -10.81
N VAL A 259 -24.26 -6.84 -10.55
CA VAL A 259 -25.53 -7.19 -11.22
C VAL A 259 -26.65 -7.52 -10.25
N THR A 260 -26.32 -7.72 -8.97
CA THR A 260 -27.29 -7.76 -7.90
C THR A 260 -26.79 -6.97 -6.69
N TYR A 261 -27.74 -6.53 -5.85
CA TYR A 261 -27.43 -5.83 -4.61
C TYR A 261 -28.40 -6.15 -3.49
N PHE A 262 -27.89 -6.11 -2.26
CA PHE A 262 -28.66 -6.17 -1.02
C PHE A 262 -28.22 -5.04 -0.09
N VAL A 263 -29.16 -4.43 0.63
CA VAL A 263 -28.87 -3.37 1.63
C VAL A 263 -29.13 -3.94 3.02
N CYS A 264 -28.07 -3.99 3.82
CA CYS A 264 -28.16 -4.26 5.25
C CYS A 264 -28.59 -2.95 5.94
N GLU A 265 -29.73 -2.98 6.63
CA GLU A 265 -30.36 -1.81 7.24
C GLU A 265 -30.20 -1.78 8.76
N SER A 266 -30.10 -2.94 9.41
CA SER A 266 -29.98 -3.07 10.88
C SER A 266 -29.51 -4.46 11.31
N LYS A 267 -29.05 -4.59 12.56
CA LYS A 267 -28.78 -5.90 13.19
C LYS A 267 -30.03 -6.77 13.25
N ARG A 268 -31.17 -6.16 13.59
CA ARG A 268 -32.45 -6.88 13.69
C ARG A 268 -32.87 -7.47 12.34
N GLN A 269 -32.65 -6.73 11.25
CA GLN A 269 -32.89 -7.27 9.91
C GLN A 269 -31.98 -8.50 9.67
N LEU A 270 -30.68 -8.38 9.97
CA LEU A 270 -29.69 -9.44 9.77
C LEU A 270 -29.97 -10.72 10.59
N GLU A 271 -30.60 -10.63 11.76
CA GLU A 271 -30.98 -11.79 12.58
C GLU A 271 -31.95 -12.75 11.87
N SER A 272 -32.69 -12.27 10.88
CA SER A 272 -33.63 -13.09 10.10
C SER A 272 -32.96 -13.83 8.93
N TYR A 273 -31.65 -13.65 8.72
CA TYR A 273 -30.90 -14.25 7.62
C TYR A 273 -29.80 -15.18 8.14
N GLU A 274 -29.69 -16.36 7.53
CA GLU A 274 -28.57 -17.28 7.78
C GLU A 274 -27.28 -16.83 7.06
N LYS A 275 -27.42 -16.16 5.92
CA LYS A 275 -26.34 -15.59 5.10
C LYS A 275 -26.80 -14.27 4.50
N VAL A 276 -25.87 -13.33 4.28
CA VAL A 276 -26.21 -12.09 3.58
C VAL A 276 -26.56 -12.44 2.13
N PRO A 277 -27.77 -12.10 1.65
CA PRO A 277 -28.13 -12.36 0.26
C PRO A 277 -27.27 -11.54 -0.69
N ILE A 278 -27.10 -12.03 -1.92
CA ILE A 278 -26.59 -11.19 -3.02
C ILE A 278 -27.70 -10.32 -3.60
N GLY A 279 -28.95 -10.59 -3.24
CA GLY A 279 -30.05 -9.63 -3.30
C GLY A 279 -30.82 -9.64 -4.62
N TYR A 280 -31.14 -8.45 -5.10
CA TYR A 280 -32.04 -8.23 -6.23
C TYR A 280 -31.27 -7.76 -7.47
N PRO A 281 -31.74 -8.08 -8.69
CA PRO A 281 -31.14 -7.59 -9.92
C PRO A 281 -31.10 -6.05 -10.00
N LEU A 282 -30.11 -5.52 -10.73
CA LEU A 282 -30.08 -4.11 -11.13
C LEU A 282 -31.07 -3.84 -12.28
N ASP A 283 -31.16 -2.57 -12.68
CA ASP A 283 -31.94 -2.19 -13.86
C ASP A 283 -31.42 -2.87 -15.13
N ASN A 284 -32.38 -3.18 -16.01
CA ASN A 284 -32.13 -3.87 -17.29
C ASN A 284 -31.33 -5.17 -17.16
N THR A 285 -31.42 -5.83 -16.00
CA THR A 285 -30.72 -7.07 -15.66
C THR A 285 -31.73 -8.13 -15.22
N ALA A 286 -31.57 -9.35 -15.72
CA ALA A 286 -32.33 -10.52 -15.31
C ALA A 286 -31.37 -11.57 -14.74
N ILE A 287 -31.76 -12.14 -13.61
CA ILE A 287 -31.04 -13.22 -12.95
C ILE A 287 -31.84 -14.50 -13.10
N TYR A 288 -31.18 -15.56 -13.56
CA TYR A 288 -31.78 -16.88 -13.71
C TYR A 288 -31.02 -17.88 -12.84
N VAL A 289 -31.74 -18.71 -12.11
CA VAL A 289 -31.18 -19.87 -11.41
C VAL A 289 -31.72 -21.12 -12.10
N LEU A 290 -30.85 -21.81 -12.84
CA LEU A 290 -31.22 -22.86 -13.79
C LEU A 290 -30.60 -24.20 -13.42
N ASN A 291 -31.31 -25.29 -13.70
CA ASN A 291 -30.75 -26.63 -13.67
C ASN A 291 -29.98 -26.97 -14.97
N ALA A 292 -29.35 -28.14 -15.02
CA ALA A 292 -28.59 -28.63 -16.17
C ALA A 292 -29.38 -28.77 -17.49
N LYS A 293 -30.72 -28.66 -17.46
CA LYS A 293 -31.59 -28.67 -18.64
C LYS A 293 -32.05 -27.27 -19.05
N MET A 294 -31.40 -26.21 -18.54
CA MET A 294 -31.74 -24.80 -18.78
C MET A 294 -33.17 -24.44 -18.37
N LYS A 295 -33.69 -25.07 -17.31
CA LYS A 295 -35.00 -24.75 -16.74
C LYS A 295 -34.83 -24.08 -15.37
N PRO A 296 -35.65 -23.07 -15.03
CA PRO A 296 -35.67 -22.50 -13.69
C PRO A 296 -35.86 -23.58 -12.63
N VAL A 297 -35.07 -23.51 -11.57
CA VAL A 297 -35.23 -24.36 -10.37
C VAL A 297 -36.41 -23.88 -9.53
N GLN A 298 -36.90 -24.72 -8.61
CA GLN A 298 -37.93 -24.30 -7.66
C GLN A 298 -37.35 -23.33 -6.62
N VAL A 299 -38.23 -22.61 -5.91
CA VAL A 299 -37.83 -21.79 -4.75
C VAL A 299 -37.05 -22.66 -3.76
N ASP A 300 -35.96 -22.10 -3.23
CA ASP A 300 -35.01 -22.75 -2.31
C ASP A 300 -34.21 -23.95 -2.88
N GLU A 301 -34.39 -24.32 -4.15
CA GLU A 301 -33.57 -25.34 -4.82
C GLU A 301 -32.28 -24.71 -5.37
N ILE A 302 -31.15 -25.41 -5.19
CA ILE A 302 -29.85 -24.96 -5.72
C ILE A 302 -29.82 -25.15 -7.23
N GLY A 303 -29.48 -24.09 -7.96
CA GLY A 303 -29.19 -24.14 -9.38
C GLY A 303 -28.01 -23.26 -9.76
N GLU A 304 -27.58 -23.36 -11.01
CA GLU A 304 -26.50 -22.51 -11.54
C GLU A 304 -27.05 -21.12 -11.87
N LEU A 305 -26.26 -20.10 -11.55
CA LEU A 305 -26.59 -18.69 -11.70
C LEU A 305 -26.19 -18.20 -13.10
N TYR A 306 -27.15 -17.61 -13.80
CA TYR A 306 -26.97 -16.98 -15.10
C TYR A 306 -27.46 -15.54 -15.05
N VAL A 307 -26.82 -14.68 -15.84
CA VAL A 307 -27.14 -13.26 -15.93
C VAL A 307 -27.51 -12.91 -17.37
N SER A 308 -28.50 -12.06 -17.55
CA SER A 308 -28.91 -11.54 -18.86
C SER A 308 -29.21 -10.05 -18.77
N GLY A 309 -29.06 -9.31 -19.87
CA GLY A 309 -29.42 -7.90 -19.95
C GLY A 309 -28.33 -7.01 -20.53
N LEU A 310 -28.50 -5.69 -20.33
CA LEU A 310 -27.59 -4.66 -20.85
C LEU A 310 -26.25 -4.59 -20.13
N ASN A 311 -26.11 -5.33 -19.03
CA ASN A 311 -24.91 -5.45 -18.22
C ASN A 311 -23.88 -6.45 -18.80
N LEU A 312 -24.25 -7.28 -19.78
CA LEU A 312 -23.33 -8.27 -20.37
C LEU A 312 -22.22 -7.61 -21.18
N ALA A 313 -20.99 -8.11 -20.99
CA ALA A 313 -19.88 -7.87 -21.90
C ALA A 313 -20.17 -8.41 -23.31
N GLU A 314 -19.51 -7.86 -24.32
CA GLU A 314 -19.65 -8.34 -25.69
C GLU A 314 -19.14 -9.80 -25.81
N GLY A 315 -18.07 -10.10 -25.07
CA GLY A 315 -17.45 -11.41 -24.93
C GLY A 315 -15.97 -11.26 -24.60
N TYR A 316 -15.20 -12.34 -24.75
CA TYR A 316 -13.76 -12.28 -24.58
C TYR A 316 -13.04 -11.85 -25.87
N VAL A 317 -11.82 -11.33 -25.74
CA VAL A 317 -10.90 -11.05 -26.86
C VAL A 317 -10.68 -12.33 -27.67
N ASN A 318 -10.61 -12.19 -29.00
CA ASN A 318 -10.47 -13.30 -29.96
C ASN A 318 -11.57 -14.38 -29.89
N GLY A 319 -12.73 -14.08 -29.29
CA GLY A 319 -13.87 -15.00 -29.23
C GLY A 319 -13.61 -16.25 -28.37
N ARG A 320 -12.70 -16.15 -27.39
CA ARG A 320 -12.44 -17.23 -26.43
C ARG A 320 -13.69 -17.57 -25.64
N ASP A 321 -13.79 -18.83 -25.22
CA ASP A 321 -14.84 -19.38 -24.36
C ASP A 321 -16.27 -18.94 -24.74
N PRO A 322 -16.70 -19.18 -25.99
CA PRO A 322 -18.02 -18.77 -26.46
C PRO A 322 -19.16 -19.45 -25.69
N ASP A 323 -18.89 -20.59 -25.06
CA ASP A 323 -19.81 -21.33 -24.20
C ASP A 323 -20.14 -20.61 -22.88
N ARG A 324 -19.41 -19.54 -22.53
CA ARG A 324 -19.74 -18.67 -21.40
C ARG A 324 -20.82 -17.65 -21.72
N PHE A 325 -20.98 -17.25 -22.98
CA PHE A 325 -21.98 -16.31 -23.43
C PHE A 325 -22.89 -16.95 -24.48
N ILE A 326 -23.98 -17.55 -24.02
CA ILE A 326 -24.88 -18.37 -24.84
C ILE A 326 -26.18 -17.63 -25.17
N ASP A 327 -26.92 -18.16 -26.14
CA ASP A 327 -28.29 -17.69 -26.39
C ASP A 327 -29.20 -18.03 -25.20
N ASN A 328 -30.13 -17.13 -24.90
CA ASN A 328 -31.11 -17.31 -23.84
C ASN A 328 -32.39 -17.96 -24.40
N PRO A 329 -32.62 -19.27 -24.17
CA PRO A 329 -33.83 -19.93 -24.66
C PRO A 329 -35.10 -19.49 -23.93
N LEU A 330 -34.97 -18.75 -22.81
CA LEU A 330 -36.07 -18.25 -21.99
C LEU A 330 -36.42 -16.79 -22.30
N ALA A 331 -35.68 -16.12 -23.19
CA ALA A 331 -35.89 -14.72 -23.49
C ALA A 331 -37.16 -14.48 -24.30
N VAL A 332 -38.04 -13.64 -23.77
CA VAL A 332 -39.21 -13.10 -24.51
C VAL A 332 -38.88 -11.74 -25.12
N ASN A 333 -38.01 -10.96 -24.45
CA ASN A 333 -37.54 -9.66 -24.93
C ASN A 333 -36.11 -9.80 -25.48
N PRO A 334 -35.81 -9.28 -26.69
CA PRO A 334 -34.47 -9.31 -27.29
C PRO A 334 -33.35 -8.72 -26.41
N ILE A 335 -33.65 -7.78 -25.51
CA ILE A 335 -32.67 -7.22 -24.57
C ILE A 335 -32.07 -8.32 -23.67
N PHE A 336 -32.82 -9.39 -23.41
CA PHE A 336 -32.38 -10.54 -22.61
C PHE A 336 -31.98 -11.75 -23.47
N ALA A 337 -31.72 -11.57 -24.77
CA ALA A 337 -31.49 -12.68 -25.70
C ALA A 337 -30.21 -13.50 -25.43
N ARG A 338 -29.29 -13.00 -24.59
CA ARG A 338 -28.04 -13.68 -24.22
C ARG A 338 -27.98 -13.97 -22.73
N LEU A 339 -27.37 -15.10 -22.36
CA LEU A 339 -27.02 -15.44 -20.99
C LEU A 339 -25.50 -15.46 -20.84
N TYR A 340 -25.01 -14.91 -19.74
CA TYR A 340 -23.68 -15.17 -19.22
C TYR A 340 -23.76 -16.24 -18.13
N LYS A 341 -22.94 -17.29 -18.27
CA LYS A 341 -22.79 -18.39 -17.31
C LYS A 341 -21.73 -18.03 -16.27
N THR A 342 -22.16 -17.59 -15.08
CA THR A 342 -21.25 -17.05 -14.04
C THR A 342 -20.29 -18.11 -13.48
N GLY A 343 -20.72 -19.37 -13.53
CA GLY A 343 -20.06 -20.49 -12.86
C GLY A 343 -20.32 -20.52 -11.35
N ASP A 344 -21.32 -19.81 -10.86
CA ASP A 344 -21.74 -19.80 -9.46
C ASP A 344 -23.04 -20.57 -9.25
N TYR A 345 -23.23 -21.15 -8.06
CA TYR A 345 -24.50 -21.71 -7.62
C TYR A 345 -25.27 -20.67 -6.80
N ALA A 346 -26.59 -20.71 -6.91
CA ALA A 346 -27.48 -19.86 -6.15
C ALA A 346 -28.78 -20.57 -5.77
N THR A 347 -29.49 -20.01 -4.79
CA THR A 347 -30.90 -20.28 -4.52
C THR A 347 -31.68 -18.98 -4.60
N VAL A 348 -32.99 -19.08 -4.81
CA VAL A 348 -33.91 -17.93 -4.74
C VAL A 348 -34.91 -18.18 -3.62
N HIS A 349 -35.03 -17.22 -2.70
CA HIS A 349 -36.02 -17.22 -1.62
C HIS A 349 -36.71 -15.85 -1.59
N LYS A 350 -38.05 -15.83 -1.72
CA LYS A 350 -38.85 -14.58 -1.72
C LYS A 350 -38.27 -13.50 -2.65
N ASP A 351 -37.99 -13.88 -3.90
CA ASP A 351 -37.41 -13.02 -4.95
C ASP A 351 -36.00 -12.50 -4.66
N CYS A 352 -35.37 -12.95 -3.59
CA CYS A 352 -34.01 -12.59 -3.21
C CYS A 352 -33.05 -13.72 -3.54
N VAL A 353 -31.90 -13.39 -4.14
CA VAL A 353 -30.91 -14.38 -4.58
C VAL A 353 -29.84 -14.57 -3.51
N TYR A 354 -29.52 -15.84 -3.23
CA TYR A 354 -28.48 -16.24 -2.29
C TYR A 354 -27.38 -16.98 -3.02
N TYR A 355 -26.13 -16.57 -2.78
CA TYR A 355 -24.95 -17.25 -3.30
C TYR A 355 -24.66 -18.54 -2.54
N GLN A 356 -24.38 -19.63 -3.26
CA GLN A 356 -24.16 -20.98 -2.72
C GLN A 356 -22.80 -21.58 -3.08
N GLY A 357 -21.85 -20.76 -3.54
CA GLY A 357 -20.51 -21.22 -3.92
C GLY A 357 -20.33 -21.34 -5.43
N ARG A 358 -19.23 -21.96 -5.85
CA ARG A 358 -18.82 -22.05 -7.25
C ARG A 358 -18.98 -23.45 -7.82
N THR A 359 -19.15 -23.51 -9.14
CA THR A 359 -19.13 -24.73 -9.95
C THR A 359 -17.71 -25.23 -10.21
N ASP A 360 -16.72 -24.33 -10.12
CA ASP A 360 -15.31 -24.57 -10.42
C ASP A 360 -14.42 -24.27 -9.21
N SER A 361 -13.10 -24.43 -9.39
CA SER A 361 -12.08 -24.19 -8.37
C SER A 361 -11.74 -22.71 -8.18
N GLN A 362 -12.47 -21.76 -8.79
CA GLN A 362 -12.13 -20.34 -8.59
C GLN A 362 -12.61 -19.86 -7.23
N ILE A 363 -11.95 -18.84 -6.72
CA ILE A 363 -12.25 -18.20 -5.44
C ILE A 363 -11.99 -16.70 -5.53
N LYS A 364 -12.46 -15.96 -4.53
CA LYS A 364 -12.13 -14.53 -4.35
C LYS A 364 -11.12 -14.41 -3.21
N ILE A 365 -9.97 -13.80 -3.48
CA ILE A 365 -8.90 -13.52 -2.49
C ILE A 365 -8.61 -12.03 -2.53
N ARG A 366 -8.87 -11.30 -1.45
CA ARG A 366 -8.57 -9.86 -1.34
C ARG A 366 -9.19 -9.06 -2.50
N GLY A 367 -10.40 -9.40 -2.91
CA GLY A 367 -11.11 -8.84 -4.06
C GLY A 367 -10.66 -9.34 -5.44
N HIS A 368 -9.59 -10.13 -5.53
CA HIS A 368 -9.13 -10.73 -6.78
C HIS A 368 -9.85 -12.05 -7.04
N ARG A 369 -10.40 -12.21 -8.25
CA ARG A 369 -10.79 -13.54 -8.73
C ARG A 369 -9.50 -14.32 -9.00
N VAL A 370 -9.33 -15.44 -8.32
CA VAL A 370 -8.17 -16.33 -8.47
C VAL A 370 -8.69 -17.69 -8.89
N ASP A 371 -8.17 -18.23 -9.98
CA ASP A 371 -8.37 -19.64 -10.31
C ASP A 371 -7.27 -20.48 -9.67
N LEU A 372 -7.66 -21.37 -8.76
CA LEU A 372 -6.73 -22.32 -8.14
C LEU A 372 -6.01 -23.19 -9.17
N SER A 373 -6.65 -23.48 -10.31
CA SER A 373 -6.02 -24.25 -11.38
C SER A 373 -4.91 -23.47 -12.10
N GLU A 374 -5.00 -22.13 -12.20
CA GLU A 374 -3.91 -21.27 -12.71
C GLU A 374 -2.69 -21.36 -11.80
N VAL A 375 -2.93 -21.28 -10.49
CA VAL A 375 -1.88 -21.36 -9.48
C VAL A 375 -1.25 -22.75 -9.47
N GLU A 376 -2.08 -23.81 -9.50
CA GLU A 376 -1.65 -25.20 -9.54
C GLU A 376 -0.81 -25.52 -10.78
N ALA A 377 -1.23 -25.07 -11.97
CA ALA A 377 -0.47 -25.27 -13.20
C ALA A 377 0.91 -24.59 -13.16
N ASN A 378 0.98 -23.37 -12.61
CA ASN A 378 2.26 -22.66 -12.46
C ASN A 378 3.17 -23.32 -11.41
N LEU A 379 2.59 -23.84 -10.32
CA LEU A 379 3.26 -24.61 -9.27
C LEU A 379 3.85 -25.91 -9.80
N LEU A 380 3.05 -26.70 -10.53
CA LEU A 380 3.49 -27.93 -11.19
C LEU A 380 4.49 -27.66 -12.32
N GLY A 381 4.48 -26.46 -12.90
CA GLY A 381 5.42 -26.04 -13.95
C GLY A 381 6.80 -25.59 -13.43
N LEU A 382 7.09 -25.72 -12.13
CA LEU A 382 8.41 -25.42 -11.57
C LEU A 382 9.32 -26.67 -11.59
N PRO A 383 10.59 -26.54 -12.03
CA PRO A 383 11.52 -27.68 -12.08
C PRO A 383 11.71 -28.34 -10.70
N GLY A 384 11.54 -29.66 -10.61
CA GLY A 384 11.72 -30.41 -9.36
C GLY A 384 10.48 -30.51 -8.47
N VAL A 385 9.34 -29.93 -8.86
CA VAL A 385 8.02 -30.23 -8.26
C VAL A 385 7.44 -31.46 -8.96
N ASP A 386 7.11 -32.52 -8.21
CA ASP A 386 6.58 -33.79 -8.75
C ASP A 386 5.05 -33.78 -8.84
N LYS A 387 4.37 -33.51 -7.71
CA LYS A 387 2.91 -33.40 -7.63
C LYS A 387 2.52 -32.21 -6.78
N GLY A 388 1.31 -31.70 -7.00
CA GLY A 388 0.84 -30.50 -6.32
C GLY A 388 -0.67 -30.33 -6.42
N ILE A 389 -1.27 -29.74 -5.39
CA ILE A 389 -2.65 -29.26 -5.39
C ILE A 389 -2.75 -27.92 -4.68
N VAL A 390 -3.56 -27.00 -5.21
CA VAL A 390 -3.82 -25.71 -4.57
C VAL A 390 -5.24 -25.68 -3.98
N LEU A 391 -5.35 -25.31 -2.71
CA LEU A 391 -6.59 -25.23 -1.95
C LEU A 391 -6.74 -23.85 -1.32
N CYS A 392 -7.97 -23.48 -0.97
CA CYS A 392 -8.25 -22.31 -0.14
C CYS A 392 -8.82 -22.76 1.19
N TYR A 393 -8.16 -22.37 2.25
CA TYR A 393 -8.63 -22.55 3.61
C TYR A 393 -9.57 -21.38 3.97
N HIS A 394 -10.72 -21.68 4.57
CA HIS A 394 -11.75 -20.74 5.01
C HIS A 394 -12.00 -19.53 4.08
N ALA A 395 -12.35 -19.80 2.82
CA ALA A 395 -12.60 -18.76 1.83
C ALA A 395 -13.67 -17.75 2.30
N GLY A 396 -13.32 -16.46 2.37
CA GLY A 396 -14.20 -15.40 2.83
C GLY A 396 -14.29 -15.25 4.36
N GLU A 397 -13.41 -15.92 5.12
CA GLU A 397 -13.27 -15.77 6.57
C GLU A 397 -11.97 -15.05 6.96
N ILE A 398 -11.78 -14.85 8.27
CA ILE A 398 -10.67 -14.05 8.83
C ILE A 398 -9.32 -14.73 8.58
N ASP A 399 -9.28 -16.05 8.68
CA ASP A 399 -8.09 -16.89 8.53
C ASP A 399 -7.97 -17.47 7.12
N GLN A 400 -8.62 -16.84 6.12
CA GLN A 400 -8.53 -17.25 4.73
C GLN A 400 -7.07 -17.35 4.27
N ALA A 401 -6.68 -18.51 3.75
CA ALA A 401 -5.34 -18.75 3.22
C ALA A 401 -5.36 -19.54 1.92
N LEU A 402 -4.51 -19.15 0.98
CA LEU A 402 -4.24 -19.91 -0.23
C LEU A 402 -3.11 -20.90 0.07
N LEU A 403 -3.33 -22.19 -0.12
CA LEU A 403 -2.41 -23.27 0.27
C LEU A 403 -2.00 -24.09 -0.96
N GLY A 404 -0.71 -24.36 -1.12
CA GLY A 404 -0.16 -25.26 -2.14
C GLY A 404 0.49 -26.46 -1.49
N PHE A 405 -0.11 -27.64 -1.58
CA PHE A 405 0.45 -28.87 -1.07
C PHE A 405 1.20 -29.59 -2.18
N ILE A 406 2.49 -29.88 -2.01
CA ILE A 406 3.31 -30.49 -3.06
C ILE A 406 4.17 -31.66 -2.58
N THR A 407 4.67 -32.44 -3.53
CA THR A 407 5.85 -33.32 -3.39
C THR A 407 6.98 -32.79 -4.28
N VAL A 408 8.23 -33.00 -3.87
CA VAL A 408 9.43 -32.63 -4.64
C VAL A 408 10.17 -33.86 -5.14
N GLU A 409 10.82 -33.76 -6.29
CA GLU A 409 11.65 -34.84 -6.84
C GLU A 409 12.87 -35.12 -5.96
N PRO A 410 13.34 -36.38 -5.85
CA PRO A 410 14.57 -36.71 -5.14
C PRO A 410 15.77 -35.92 -5.68
N GLY A 411 16.42 -35.12 -4.83
CA GLY A 411 17.57 -34.29 -5.21
C GLY A 411 17.21 -32.91 -5.78
N ALA A 412 15.94 -32.52 -5.76
CA ALA A 412 15.53 -31.16 -6.08
C ALA A 412 16.21 -30.12 -5.17
N HIS A 413 16.50 -28.93 -5.73
CA HIS A 413 17.15 -27.84 -5.01
C HIS A 413 16.24 -27.16 -3.95
N TYR A 414 14.94 -27.44 -3.98
CA TYR A 414 13.97 -26.87 -3.06
C TYR A 414 13.97 -27.61 -1.72
N GLN A 415 14.48 -26.95 -0.68
CA GLN A 415 14.51 -27.43 0.70
C GLN A 415 13.33 -26.90 1.53
N THR A 416 12.69 -25.80 1.09
CA THR A 416 11.55 -25.19 1.81
C THR A 416 10.48 -24.69 0.85
N GLY A 417 9.24 -24.59 1.35
CA GLY A 417 8.12 -23.99 0.60
C GLY A 417 8.39 -22.56 0.13
N MET A 418 9.10 -21.74 0.91
CA MET A 418 9.41 -20.34 0.58
C MET A 418 10.21 -20.19 -0.72
N GLN A 419 11.12 -21.14 -1.01
CA GLN A 419 11.89 -21.11 -2.25
C GLN A 419 10.99 -21.34 -3.48
N ILE A 420 9.93 -22.13 -3.32
CA ILE A 420 8.93 -22.37 -4.37
C ILE A 420 7.99 -21.16 -4.47
N GLU A 421 7.56 -20.58 -3.34
CA GLU A 421 6.78 -19.34 -3.30
C GLU A 421 7.49 -18.19 -4.02
N SER A 422 8.81 -18.04 -3.80
CA SER A 422 9.64 -17.06 -4.51
C SER A 422 9.67 -17.34 -6.02
N ALA A 423 9.88 -18.59 -6.44
CA ALA A 423 9.89 -18.95 -7.86
C ALA A 423 8.52 -18.76 -8.54
N LEU A 424 7.41 -18.86 -7.80
CA LEU A 424 6.08 -18.54 -8.29
C LEU A 424 5.88 -17.04 -8.55
N GLY A 425 6.60 -16.17 -7.82
CA GLY A 425 6.56 -14.72 -8.01
C GLY A 425 6.95 -14.26 -9.42
N ASP A 426 7.76 -15.06 -10.14
CA ASP A 426 8.16 -14.76 -11.52
C ASP A 426 7.05 -15.04 -12.55
N LYS A 427 6.02 -15.80 -12.17
CA LYS A 427 4.96 -16.26 -13.08
C LYS A 427 3.57 -15.75 -12.70
N LEU A 428 3.33 -15.59 -11.40
CA LEU A 428 2.04 -15.23 -10.83
C LEU A 428 2.07 -13.83 -10.22
N ALA A 429 0.90 -13.17 -10.19
CA ALA A 429 0.77 -11.95 -9.42
C ALA A 429 0.84 -12.25 -7.92
N HIS A 430 1.35 -11.31 -7.11
CA HIS A 430 1.59 -11.52 -5.66
C HIS A 430 0.37 -12.07 -4.88
N TYR A 431 -0.85 -11.68 -5.22
CA TYR A 431 -2.07 -12.15 -4.55
C TYR A 431 -2.46 -13.61 -4.89
N MET A 432 -1.80 -14.21 -5.88
CA MET A 432 -2.02 -15.59 -6.34
C MET A 432 -0.97 -16.57 -5.78
N ILE A 433 0.06 -16.08 -5.10
CA ILE A 433 1.13 -16.93 -4.56
C ILE A 433 0.57 -17.66 -3.32
N PRO A 434 0.49 -19.01 -3.34
CA PRO A 434 0.00 -19.80 -2.21
C PRO A 434 1.10 -19.93 -1.15
N GLN A 435 0.72 -20.23 0.09
CA GLN A 435 1.63 -20.79 1.08
C GLN A 435 1.94 -22.25 0.72
N VAL A 436 3.21 -22.60 0.54
CA VAL A 436 3.61 -23.93 0.06
C VAL A 436 3.99 -24.86 1.21
N ILE A 437 3.38 -26.05 1.19
CA ILE A 437 3.57 -27.14 2.14
C ILE A 437 4.13 -28.33 1.35
N ILE A 438 5.38 -28.69 1.66
CA ILE A 438 6.03 -29.87 1.07
C ILE A 438 5.66 -31.07 1.93
N LEU A 439 5.15 -32.11 1.28
CA LEU A 439 4.76 -33.39 1.86
C LEU A 439 5.64 -34.50 1.29
N ASP A 440 5.82 -35.57 2.05
CA ASP A 440 6.44 -36.80 1.53
C ASP A 440 5.52 -37.47 0.48
N SER A 441 4.20 -37.33 0.65
CA SER A 441 3.20 -37.82 -0.30
C SER A 441 1.89 -37.05 -0.19
N ILE A 442 1.18 -36.90 -1.32
CA ILE A 442 -0.17 -36.34 -1.32
C ILE A 442 -1.18 -37.43 -0.91
N PRO A 443 -1.97 -37.23 0.17
CA PRO A 443 -2.95 -38.20 0.62
C PRO A 443 -4.07 -38.35 -0.41
N LEU A 444 -4.45 -39.62 -0.64
CA LEU A 444 -5.50 -40.00 -1.58
C LEU A 444 -6.62 -40.72 -0.83
N LEU A 445 -7.85 -40.51 -1.27
CA LEU A 445 -9.03 -41.29 -0.90
C LEU A 445 -8.91 -42.72 -1.46
N VAL A 446 -9.72 -43.64 -0.93
CA VAL A 446 -9.79 -45.05 -1.37
C VAL A 446 -10.06 -45.19 -2.88
N ASN A 447 -10.67 -44.19 -3.51
CA ASN A 447 -10.94 -44.13 -4.95
C ASN A 447 -9.80 -43.51 -5.79
N GLY A 448 -8.65 -43.21 -5.18
CA GLY A 448 -7.48 -42.63 -5.85
C GLY A 448 -7.56 -41.11 -6.09
N LYS A 449 -8.63 -40.43 -5.68
CA LYS A 449 -8.71 -38.95 -5.75
C LYS A 449 -7.95 -38.32 -4.57
N ILE A 450 -7.45 -37.11 -4.74
CA ILE A 450 -6.79 -36.35 -3.66
C ILE A 450 -7.77 -36.12 -2.50
N ASP A 451 -7.32 -36.45 -1.29
CA ASP A 451 -8.08 -36.24 -0.06
C ASP A 451 -7.86 -34.82 0.47
N ARG A 452 -8.63 -33.88 -0.10
CA ARG A 452 -8.58 -32.46 0.27
C ARG A 452 -8.96 -32.21 1.73
N GLN A 453 -9.87 -33.00 2.29
CA GLN A 453 -10.26 -32.84 3.69
C GLN A 453 -9.13 -33.23 4.61
N THR A 454 -8.40 -34.31 4.30
CA THR A 454 -7.21 -34.68 5.06
C THR A 454 -6.12 -33.63 4.94
N LEU A 455 -5.90 -33.03 3.77
CA LEU A 455 -4.95 -31.91 3.59
C LEU A 455 -5.33 -30.67 4.40
N LEU A 456 -6.59 -30.25 4.36
CA LEU A 456 -7.08 -29.11 5.14
C LEU A 456 -7.06 -29.42 6.64
N LYS A 457 -7.44 -30.63 7.06
CA LYS A 457 -7.33 -31.07 8.46
C LYS A 457 -5.89 -31.18 8.92
N MET A 458 -4.97 -31.59 8.06
CA MET A 458 -3.53 -31.55 8.36
C MET A 458 -3.12 -30.10 8.62
N TYR A 459 -3.56 -29.15 7.80
CA TYR A 459 -3.34 -27.73 8.04
C TYR A 459 -4.02 -27.22 9.33
N GLU A 460 -5.27 -27.62 9.61
CA GLU A 460 -6.03 -27.25 10.82
C GLU A 460 -5.40 -27.83 12.09
N SER A 461 -5.06 -29.13 12.10
CA SER A 461 -4.34 -29.78 13.20
C SER A 461 -2.92 -29.27 13.35
N THR A 462 -2.35 -28.68 12.29
CA THR A 462 -1.08 -27.96 12.38
C THR A 462 -1.24 -26.60 13.10
N ASN A 463 -2.46 -26.05 13.15
CA ASN A 463 -2.77 -24.70 13.62
C ASN A 463 -3.69 -24.63 14.87
N ASN A 464 -4.39 -25.70 15.24
CA ASN A 464 -5.28 -25.83 16.39
C ASN A 464 -4.83 -27.03 17.25
N ASN A 465 -3.89 -26.84 18.17
CA ASN A 465 -3.46 -27.94 19.05
C ASN A 465 -4.19 -27.96 20.39
N ASP A 466 -5.07 -28.96 20.51
CA ASP A 466 -5.18 -29.79 21.72
C ASP A 466 -4.57 -31.19 21.48
N ASP A 467 -3.75 -31.39 20.43
CA ASP A 467 -3.03 -32.65 20.22
C ASP A 467 -1.56 -32.47 19.75
N SER A 468 -0.72 -32.11 20.72
CA SER A 468 0.56 -32.76 21.03
C SER A 468 1.61 -33.09 19.93
N GLN A 469 1.85 -32.24 18.92
CA GLN A 469 3.19 -32.20 18.29
C GLN A 469 3.61 -30.95 17.49
N ILE A 470 2.98 -29.80 17.70
CA ILE A 470 3.56 -28.51 17.28
C ILE A 470 3.67 -27.63 18.51
N GLU A 471 4.84 -27.67 19.12
CA GLU A 471 5.26 -26.59 20.01
C GLU A 471 5.69 -25.43 19.10
N ILE A 472 4.94 -24.32 19.12
CA ILE A 472 5.49 -23.06 18.64
C ILE A 472 6.65 -22.75 19.59
N GLU A 473 7.88 -23.01 19.13
CA GLU A 473 9.06 -22.72 19.91
C GLU A 473 9.27 -21.21 19.94
N TYR A 474 9.17 -20.65 21.15
CA TYR A 474 9.49 -19.25 21.40
C TYR A 474 10.94 -19.15 21.87
N ASP A 475 11.73 -18.36 21.16
CA ASP A 475 13.08 -18.02 21.59
C ASP A 475 13.10 -16.65 22.24
N TYR A 476 13.12 -16.67 23.58
CA TYR A 476 13.26 -15.47 24.40
C TYR A 476 14.74 -15.11 24.67
N THR A 477 15.69 -15.77 24.00
CA THR A 477 17.11 -15.43 24.12
C THR A 477 17.32 -13.98 23.71
N GLY A 478 18.01 -13.21 24.56
CA GLY A 478 18.24 -11.78 24.34
C GLY A 478 17.12 -10.86 24.83
N VAL A 479 15.98 -11.39 25.31
CA VAL A 479 14.91 -10.57 25.89
C VAL A 479 15.28 -10.13 27.31
N PRO A 480 15.36 -8.81 27.61
CA PRO A 480 15.62 -8.31 28.96
C PRO A 480 14.55 -8.76 29.97
N LYS A 481 14.95 -9.04 31.23
CA LYS A 481 14.01 -9.53 32.27
C LYS A 481 12.80 -8.62 32.49
N ASN A 482 13.00 -7.31 32.40
CA ASN A 482 11.95 -6.30 32.54
C ASN A 482 10.99 -6.23 31.33
N ARG A 483 11.37 -6.76 30.16
CA ARG A 483 10.53 -6.82 28.95
C ARG A 483 9.95 -8.22 28.70
N MET A 484 10.26 -9.19 29.56
CA MET A 484 9.90 -10.60 29.38
C MET A 484 8.38 -10.82 29.33
N ALA A 485 7.60 -10.08 30.11
CA ALA A 485 6.14 -10.19 30.10
C ALA A 485 5.57 -9.72 28.74
N THR A 486 5.94 -8.51 28.32
CA THR A 486 5.56 -7.93 27.03
C THR A 486 6.02 -8.78 25.84
N ALA A 487 7.23 -9.33 25.89
CA ALA A 487 7.76 -10.21 24.84
C ALA A 487 6.97 -11.51 24.72
N LYS A 488 6.59 -12.12 25.86
CA LYS A 488 5.70 -13.30 25.88
C LYS A 488 4.36 -12.95 25.25
N ASP A 489 3.75 -11.85 25.70
CA ASP A 489 2.47 -11.43 25.14
C ASP A 489 2.55 -11.12 23.65
N LEU A 490 3.61 -10.47 23.18
CA LEU A 490 3.84 -10.21 21.76
C LEU A 490 4.02 -11.50 20.97
N PHE A 491 4.94 -12.36 21.39
CA PHE A 491 5.29 -13.57 20.64
C PHE A 491 4.13 -14.56 20.64
N GLU A 492 3.45 -14.75 21.77
CA GLU A 492 2.26 -15.59 21.88
C GLU A 492 1.11 -15.02 21.05
N THR A 493 0.90 -13.70 21.04
CA THR A 493 -0.14 -13.07 20.20
C THR A 493 0.19 -13.27 18.71
N VAL A 494 1.43 -13.08 18.30
CA VAL A 494 1.87 -13.34 16.91
C VAL A 494 1.73 -14.82 16.57
N GLY A 495 2.14 -15.72 17.47
CA GLY A 495 1.99 -17.17 17.31
C GLY A 495 0.52 -17.58 17.15
N ASN A 496 -0.36 -17.04 17.98
CA ASN A 496 -1.80 -17.30 17.94
C ASN A 496 -2.47 -16.74 16.68
N VAL A 497 -2.09 -15.53 16.25
CA VAL A 497 -2.72 -14.85 15.10
C VAL A 497 -2.23 -15.40 13.76
N ILE A 498 -0.93 -15.70 13.65
CA ILE A 498 -0.40 -16.35 12.45
C ILE A 498 -0.86 -17.81 12.42
N GLY A 499 -1.06 -18.41 13.60
CA GLY A 499 -1.65 -19.73 13.78
C GLY A 499 -0.79 -20.86 13.26
N ARG A 500 0.42 -20.62 12.74
CA ARG A 500 1.30 -21.64 12.16
C ARG A 500 2.21 -22.25 13.23
N SER A 501 2.58 -23.52 13.02
CA SER A 501 3.98 -23.94 13.26
C SER A 501 4.89 -22.91 12.61
N ALA A 502 5.40 -21.94 13.37
CA ALA A 502 6.50 -21.13 12.91
C ALA A 502 7.65 -22.13 12.65
N ARG A 503 7.90 -22.45 11.38
CA ARG A 503 8.97 -23.39 10.95
C ARG A 503 10.36 -22.92 11.41
N ALA A 504 10.44 -21.72 11.98
CA ALA A 504 11.53 -21.14 12.74
C ALA A 504 10.99 -20.61 14.09
N LYS A 505 11.82 -20.63 15.13
CA LYS A 505 11.45 -20.11 16.45
C LYS A 505 11.00 -18.66 16.36
N ILE A 506 9.86 -18.33 16.99
CA ILE A 506 9.45 -16.92 17.11
C ILE A 506 10.40 -16.26 18.10
N SER A 507 11.11 -15.25 17.61
CA SER A 507 12.19 -14.56 18.32
C SER A 507 12.16 -13.06 18.01
N LEU A 508 13.02 -12.31 18.70
CA LEU A 508 13.21 -10.87 18.43
C LEU A 508 13.54 -10.59 16.96
N ALA A 509 14.28 -11.47 16.29
CA ALA A 509 14.69 -11.28 14.90
C ALA A 509 13.62 -11.66 13.87
N SER A 510 12.49 -12.25 14.31
CA SER A 510 11.48 -12.75 13.39
C SER A 510 10.73 -11.60 12.70
N ASN A 511 10.73 -11.59 11.37
CA ASN A 511 9.87 -10.68 10.60
C ASN A 511 8.45 -11.23 10.51
N PHE A 512 7.46 -10.41 10.86
CA PHE A 512 6.06 -10.82 10.90
C PHE A 512 5.53 -11.39 9.57
N TYR A 513 5.95 -10.81 8.43
CA TYR A 513 5.49 -11.24 7.10
C TYR A 513 6.24 -12.49 6.61
N GLU A 514 7.51 -12.64 6.95
CA GLU A 514 8.26 -13.88 6.71
C GLU A 514 7.69 -15.06 7.50
N LEU A 515 7.17 -14.80 8.70
CA LEU A 515 6.41 -15.79 9.47
C LEU A 515 5.06 -16.15 8.82
N GLY A 516 4.63 -15.44 7.76
CA GLY A 516 3.36 -15.66 7.08
C GLY A 516 2.26 -14.67 7.44
N GLY A 517 2.58 -13.61 8.18
CA GLY A 517 1.70 -12.51 8.45
C GLY A 517 1.22 -11.82 7.16
N ASN A 518 0.05 -11.23 7.22
CA ASN A 518 -0.50 -10.36 6.17
C ASN A 518 -1.13 -9.12 6.81
N SER A 519 -1.64 -8.17 6.02
CA SER A 519 -2.21 -6.93 6.55
C SER A 519 -3.37 -7.14 7.52
N LEU A 520 -4.25 -8.12 7.29
CA LEU A 520 -5.33 -8.43 8.23
C LEU A 520 -4.76 -9.02 9.53
N ASN A 521 -3.81 -9.97 9.42
CA ASN A 521 -3.13 -10.55 10.58
C ASN A 521 -2.44 -9.45 11.41
N SER A 522 -1.78 -8.48 10.77
CA SER A 522 -1.10 -7.40 11.50
C SER A 522 -2.09 -6.54 12.30
N ILE A 523 -3.28 -6.28 11.75
CA ILE A 523 -4.32 -5.53 12.45
C ILE A 523 -4.85 -6.35 13.62
N ILE A 524 -5.11 -7.64 13.44
CA ILE A 524 -5.57 -8.52 14.52
C ILE A 524 -4.52 -8.58 15.64
N THR A 525 -3.24 -8.74 15.30
CA THR A 525 -2.15 -8.72 16.28
C THR A 525 -2.14 -7.40 17.06
N VAL A 526 -2.18 -6.26 16.37
CA VAL A 526 -2.23 -4.93 17.00
C VAL A 526 -3.47 -4.78 17.89
N THR A 527 -4.66 -5.16 17.41
CA THR A 527 -5.91 -5.11 18.18
C THR A 527 -5.83 -5.96 19.45
N GLN A 528 -5.28 -7.17 19.36
CA GLN A 528 -5.11 -8.05 20.53
C GLN A 528 -4.09 -7.50 21.54
N LEU A 529 -2.98 -6.92 21.05
CA LEU A 529 -1.99 -6.26 21.91
C LEU A 529 -2.58 -5.05 22.62
N CYS A 530 -3.27 -4.17 21.90
CA CYS A 530 -3.99 -3.03 22.50
C CYS A 530 -5.03 -3.48 23.53
N GLY A 531 -5.77 -4.57 23.26
CA GLY A 531 -6.71 -5.16 24.21
C GLY A 531 -6.06 -5.74 25.48
N LYS A 532 -4.80 -6.18 25.38
CA LYS A 532 -3.96 -6.59 26.52
C LYS A 532 -3.31 -5.40 27.26
N GLY A 533 -3.52 -4.17 26.78
CA GLY A 533 -2.98 -2.95 27.40
C GLY A 533 -1.67 -2.44 26.79
N TYR A 534 -1.21 -3.04 25.69
CA TYR A 534 0.00 -2.64 24.98
C TYR A 534 -0.34 -1.68 23.83
N PRO A 535 -0.14 -0.36 23.98
CA PRO A 535 -0.38 0.58 22.89
C PRO A 535 0.63 0.35 21.77
N VAL A 536 0.14 0.01 20.57
CA VAL A 536 0.96 -0.08 19.37
C VAL A 536 0.12 0.34 18.19
N SER A 537 0.59 1.31 17.39
CA SER A 537 -0.12 1.71 16.18
C SER A 537 0.11 0.71 15.06
N ILE A 538 -0.85 0.61 14.13
CA ILE A 538 -0.72 -0.26 12.97
C ILE A 538 0.42 0.18 12.06
N THR A 539 0.63 1.49 11.91
CA THR A 539 1.77 2.02 11.14
C THR A 539 3.09 1.61 11.78
N THR A 540 3.17 1.67 13.11
CA THR A 540 4.33 1.21 13.87
C THR A 540 4.60 -0.28 13.67
N PHE A 541 3.56 -1.11 13.79
CA PHE A 541 3.69 -2.57 13.67
C PHE A 541 4.09 -2.99 12.24
N ILE A 542 3.42 -2.44 11.22
CA ILE A 542 3.72 -2.74 9.81
C ILE A 542 5.10 -2.22 9.40
N GLY A 543 5.52 -1.09 9.96
CA GLY A 543 6.82 -0.49 9.68
C GLY A 543 8.00 -1.13 10.41
N ALA A 544 7.75 -2.01 11.38
CA ALA A 544 8.79 -2.71 12.12
C ALA A 544 9.41 -3.84 11.29
N LYS A 545 10.73 -3.97 11.34
CA LYS A 545 11.46 -5.02 10.61
C LYS A 545 11.31 -6.39 11.24
N ASN A 546 11.13 -6.46 12.55
CA ASN A 546 11.01 -7.71 13.30
C ASN A 546 10.25 -7.50 14.62
N LEU A 547 9.97 -8.60 15.34
CA LEU A 547 9.25 -8.55 16.60
C LEU A 547 10.02 -7.86 17.73
N GLY A 548 11.35 -7.76 17.65
CA GLY A 548 12.16 -6.98 18.58
C GLY A 548 11.88 -5.48 18.48
N GLU A 549 11.83 -4.93 17.27
CA GLU A 549 11.44 -3.54 17.05
C GLU A 549 10.00 -3.25 17.50
N VAL A 550 9.09 -4.23 17.36
CA VAL A 550 7.72 -4.10 17.89
C VAL A 550 7.73 -4.08 19.43
N LEU A 551 8.48 -4.99 20.05
CA LEU A 551 8.63 -5.07 21.52
C LEU A 551 9.20 -3.77 22.10
N ASP A 552 10.23 -3.22 21.47
CA ASP A 552 10.88 -1.98 21.91
C ASP A 552 9.90 -0.81 21.93
N LYS A 553 9.06 -0.70 20.90
CA LYS A 553 8.06 0.37 20.80
C LYS A 553 6.92 0.20 21.81
N ILE A 554 6.45 -1.03 22.05
CA ILE A 554 5.44 -1.28 23.10
C ILE A 554 5.98 -0.89 24.48
N CYS A 555 7.22 -1.28 24.80
CA CYS A 555 7.83 -0.98 26.09
C CYS A 555 8.22 0.50 26.25
N ALA A 556 8.42 1.24 25.15
CA ALA A 556 8.63 2.68 25.18
C ALA A 556 7.34 3.43 25.60
N ASP A 557 6.18 2.96 25.14
CA ASP A 557 4.88 3.57 25.46
C ASP A 557 4.35 3.19 26.87
N GLU A 558 4.68 2.01 27.41
CA GLU A 558 4.28 1.60 28.78
C GLU A 558 4.90 2.50 29.88
N HIS A 559 6.15 2.96 29.71
CA HIS A 559 6.80 3.86 30.66
C HIS A 559 6.18 5.27 30.69
N GLU A 560 5.55 5.70 29.59
CA GLU A 560 4.80 6.97 29.54
C GLU A 560 3.39 6.82 30.12
N LEU A 561 2.76 5.64 30.03
CA LEU A 561 1.48 5.30 30.66
C LEU A 561 1.53 5.19 32.18
N ASP A 562 2.61 4.63 32.76
CA ASP A 562 2.79 4.58 34.22
C ASP A 562 3.06 5.97 34.82
N LYS A 563 3.80 6.85 34.10
CA LYS A 563 3.89 8.28 34.45
C LYS A 563 2.53 8.99 34.39
N PHE A 564 1.66 8.61 33.45
CA PHE A 564 0.30 9.16 33.32
C PHE A 564 -0.64 8.70 34.46
N ARG A 565 -0.49 7.45 34.91
CA ARG A 565 -1.28 6.88 36.02
C ARG A 565 -0.89 7.44 37.39
N GLU A 566 0.40 7.69 37.63
CA GLU A 566 0.87 8.33 38.87
C GLU A 566 0.47 9.81 38.96
N GLN A 567 0.33 10.51 37.83
CA GLN A 567 -0.12 11.91 37.80
C GLN A 567 -1.62 12.09 38.10
N GLN A 568 -2.45 11.05 37.99
CA GLN A 568 -3.91 11.18 38.12
C GLN A 568 -4.43 11.06 39.57
N PHE A 569 -3.62 10.59 40.53
CA PHE A 569 -4.06 10.32 41.92
C PHE A 569 -3.35 11.12 43.03
N GLY A 570 -2.48 12.09 42.69
CA GLY A 570 -1.76 12.91 43.67
C GLY A 570 -2.17 14.39 43.64
N VAL A 571 -3.35 14.75 44.16
CA VAL A 571 -3.74 16.15 44.34
C VAL A 571 -3.25 16.67 45.69
N ALA A 572 -2.17 17.46 45.70
CA ALA A 572 -2.06 18.69 46.51
C ALA A 572 -0.66 19.35 46.41
N ALA A 573 -0.72 20.68 46.22
CA ALA A 573 0.27 21.70 46.61
C ALA A 573 1.36 22.13 45.61
N ALA A 574 1.23 23.43 45.28
CA ALA A 574 2.28 24.43 45.06
C ALA A 574 2.98 24.50 43.69
N ALA A 575 2.67 25.61 42.99
CA ALA A 575 3.41 26.13 41.87
C ALA A 575 4.84 26.53 42.26
N THR A 576 5.84 26.10 41.48
CA THR A 576 7.05 26.89 41.19
C THR A 576 7.82 26.29 40.00
N SER A 577 8.00 27.14 38.97
CA SER A 577 9.08 27.14 37.96
C SER A 577 10.09 25.99 37.99
N ARG A 578 10.09 25.11 36.96
CA ARG A 578 11.28 24.36 36.54
C ARG A 578 11.31 24.18 35.02
N THR A 579 12.44 24.59 34.45
CA THR A 579 12.96 24.32 33.11
C THR A 579 12.81 22.84 32.74
N LYS A 580 12.28 22.55 31.55
CA LYS A 580 12.19 21.19 30.99
C LYS A 580 13.59 20.77 30.51
N GLU A 581 14.20 19.80 31.18
CA GLU A 581 15.32 19.05 30.62
C GLU A 581 14.84 18.18 29.45
N VAL A 582 15.66 18.13 28.40
CA VAL A 582 15.47 17.30 27.20
C VAL A 582 15.44 15.83 27.61
N ALA A 583 14.42 15.09 27.18
CA ALA A 583 14.28 13.66 27.45
C ALA A 583 15.48 12.89 26.90
N SER A 584 16.06 12.00 27.71
CA SER A 584 17.19 11.15 27.31
C SER A 584 16.72 10.07 26.34
N PHE A 585 17.28 10.07 25.14
CA PHE A 585 17.14 9.02 24.13
C PHE A 585 17.94 7.79 24.60
N ASP A 586 17.32 6.61 24.72
CA ASP A 586 18.04 5.36 25.00
C ASP A 586 18.69 4.87 23.70
N TYR A 587 19.96 5.20 23.49
CA TYR A 587 20.75 4.68 22.36
C TYR A 587 21.04 3.19 22.58
N THR A 588 20.70 2.34 21.62
CA THR A 588 21.11 0.92 21.61
C THR A 588 22.52 0.75 21.02
N MET A 589 22.91 1.69 20.14
CA MET A 589 24.26 1.82 19.64
C MET A 589 25.16 2.58 20.63
N ASN A 590 26.27 1.96 21.05
CA ASN A 590 27.36 2.65 21.73
C ASN A 590 28.16 3.48 20.72
N LEU A 591 27.74 4.73 20.53
CA LEU A 591 28.32 5.65 19.55
C LEU A 591 29.33 6.60 20.19
N THR A 592 30.42 6.87 19.49
CA THR A 592 31.41 7.88 19.87
C THR A 592 31.72 8.78 18.69
N ALA A 593 31.70 10.09 18.91
CA ALA A 593 32.11 11.08 17.92
C ALA A 593 33.61 11.40 18.04
N TYR A 594 34.30 11.39 16.91
CA TYR A 594 35.71 11.75 16.78
C TYR A 594 35.86 12.93 15.83
N PRO A 595 36.59 14.00 16.20
CA PRO A 595 36.96 15.04 15.25
C PRO A 595 37.61 14.45 13.99
N LEU A 596 37.33 15.02 12.82
CA LEU A 596 37.94 14.53 11.59
C LEU A 596 39.47 14.62 11.66
N ALA A 597 40.12 13.58 11.12
CA ALA A 597 41.57 13.42 11.06
C ALA A 597 41.94 12.78 9.72
N LEU A 598 43.21 12.81 9.32
CA LEU A 598 43.64 12.33 8.00
C LEU A 598 43.23 10.87 7.72
N GLU A 599 43.23 10.02 8.74
CA GLU A 599 42.82 8.60 8.63
C GLU A 599 41.33 8.41 8.33
N HIS A 600 40.48 9.41 8.61
CA HIS A 600 39.04 9.35 8.38
C HIS A 600 38.64 9.71 6.95
N LYS A 601 39.57 10.18 6.09
CA LYS A 601 39.26 10.71 4.75
C LYS A 601 38.45 9.76 3.89
N LYS A 602 38.86 8.50 3.86
CA LYS A 602 38.22 7.49 3.03
C LYS A 602 36.79 7.22 3.48
N ASP A 603 36.60 6.88 4.75
CA ASP A 603 35.29 6.56 5.32
C ASP A 603 34.34 7.75 5.21
N THR A 604 34.82 8.98 5.41
CA THR A 604 33.99 10.19 5.29
C THR A 604 33.48 10.39 3.86
N ILE A 605 34.37 10.27 2.87
CA ILE A 605 33.99 10.38 1.46
C ILE A 605 32.95 9.32 1.10
N GLU A 606 33.16 8.07 1.52
CA GLU A 606 32.27 6.95 1.23
C GLU A 606 30.87 7.13 1.85
N ILE A 607 30.80 7.56 3.10
CA ILE A 607 29.53 7.80 3.82
C ILE A 607 28.73 8.95 3.21
N ILE A 608 29.38 10.09 2.95
CA ILE A 608 28.69 11.26 2.40
C ILE A 608 28.25 11.00 0.96
N THR A 609 29.11 10.37 0.16
CA THR A 609 28.78 10.06 -1.23
C THR A 609 27.61 9.08 -1.30
N SER A 610 27.63 7.97 -0.57
CA SER A 610 26.50 7.02 -0.54
C SER A 610 25.21 7.66 0.00
N SER A 611 25.28 8.48 1.06
CA SER A 611 24.12 9.15 1.63
C SER A 611 23.48 10.15 0.67
N PHE A 612 24.27 11.04 0.07
CA PHE A 612 23.73 12.14 -0.73
C PHE A 612 23.54 11.78 -2.20
N PHE A 613 24.46 11.01 -2.80
CA PHE A 613 24.28 10.57 -4.18
C PHE A 613 23.12 9.57 -4.32
N GLU A 614 22.97 8.60 -3.40
CA GLU A 614 21.96 7.56 -3.56
C GLU A 614 20.60 7.93 -2.94
N LYS A 615 20.59 8.68 -1.84
CA LYS A 615 19.39 8.82 -1.00
C LYS A 615 18.86 10.25 -0.84
N ALA A 616 19.63 11.29 -1.12
CA ALA A 616 19.17 12.66 -0.85
C ALA A 616 18.11 13.15 -1.85
N ASP A 617 17.16 13.93 -1.34
CA ASP A 617 15.89 14.21 -2.02
C ASP A 617 16.03 15.27 -3.12
N LEU A 618 17.01 16.19 -3.07
CA LEU A 618 17.17 17.24 -4.08
C LEU A 618 17.89 16.73 -5.34
N GLU A 619 18.87 15.87 -5.11
CA GLU A 619 19.77 15.26 -6.07
C GLU A 619 19.04 14.37 -7.06
N GLN A 620 17.98 13.69 -6.60
CA GLN A 620 17.13 12.82 -7.41
C GLN A 620 16.55 13.56 -8.62
N TRP A 621 16.25 14.86 -8.50
CA TRP A 621 15.68 15.67 -9.58
C TRP A 621 16.71 16.18 -10.58
N LEU A 622 18.00 16.01 -10.30
CA LEU A 622 19.13 16.47 -11.12
C LEU A 622 19.87 15.30 -11.81
N LYS A 623 19.51 14.04 -11.51
CA LYS A 623 20.00 12.83 -12.20
C LYS A 623 19.44 12.82 -13.63
N PRO A 624 20.28 12.76 -14.68
CA PRO A 624 21.50 11.94 -14.77
C PRO A 624 22.84 12.71 -14.79
N GLN A 625 22.90 13.97 -14.35
CA GLN A 625 24.07 14.85 -14.56
C GLN A 625 24.85 15.17 -13.27
N ILE A 626 24.50 14.54 -12.16
CA ILE A 626 25.30 14.45 -10.94
C ILE A 626 25.90 13.04 -10.91
N TYR A 627 27.17 12.94 -10.55
CA TYR A 627 27.89 11.68 -10.38
C TYR A 627 28.41 11.55 -8.95
N GLU A 628 28.64 10.33 -8.48
CA GLU A 628 29.21 10.13 -7.14
C GLU A 628 30.59 10.80 -6.99
N THR A 629 31.36 10.91 -8.09
CA THR A 629 32.64 11.62 -8.11
C THR A 629 32.51 13.12 -7.78
N ASP A 630 31.36 13.74 -8.04
CA ASP A 630 31.19 15.18 -7.82
C ASP A 630 31.23 15.53 -6.31
N TYR A 631 30.67 14.68 -5.45
CA TYR A 631 30.77 14.84 -3.98
C TYR A 631 32.18 14.54 -3.47
N ARG A 632 32.82 13.53 -4.06
CA ARG A 632 34.21 13.17 -3.72
C ARG A 632 35.14 14.34 -3.97
N ASP A 633 35.07 14.95 -5.16
CA ASP A 633 35.94 16.06 -5.55
C ASP A 633 35.77 17.26 -4.58
N ILE A 634 34.53 17.60 -4.22
CA ILE A 634 34.24 18.64 -3.22
C ILE A 634 34.90 18.33 -1.87
N LEU A 635 34.71 17.10 -1.37
CA LEU A 635 35.28 16.69 -0.09
C LEU A 635 36.80 16.64 -0.12
N GLU A 636 37.40 16.30 -1.26
CA GLU A 636 38.85 16.33 -1.42
C GLU A 636 39.42 17.75 -1.34
N ASP A 637 38.75 18.73 -1.94
CA ASP A 637 39.15 20.14 -1.93
C ASP A 637 39.07 20.76 -0.53
N ILE A 638 38.03 20.44 0.24
CA ILE A 638 37.84 21.03 1.58
C ILE A 638 38.44 20.21 2.72
N TRP A 639 39.02 19.03 2.44
CA TRP A 639 39.39 18.06 3.46
C TRP A 639 40.30 18.63 4.56
N LEU A 640 41.36 19.34 4.15
CA LEU A 640 42.32 19.92 5.09
C LEU A 640 41.68 21.02 5.95
N VAL A 641 40.76 21.80 5.37
CA VAL A 641 40.02 22.85 6.08
C VAL A 641 39.08 22.26 7.12
N LEU A 642 38.37 21.17 6.79
CA LEU A 642 37.48 20.49 7.75
C LEU A 642 38.24 19.99 8.99
N ILE A 643 39.45 19.47 8.81
CA ILE A 643 40.33 19.05 9.91
C ILE A 643 40.82 20.26 10.71
N GLU A 644 41.33 21.30 10.03
CA GLU A 644 41.90 22.49 10.68
C GLU A 644 40.85 23.22 11.54
N LYS A 645 39.63 23.41 11.03
CA LYS A 645 38.55 24.09 11.76
C LYS A 645 38.04 23.24 12.92
N GLY A 646 38.08 21.91 12.82
CA GLY A 646 37.75 21.00 13.91
C GLY A 646 36.30 21.14 14.41
N LEU A 647 35.38 21.41 13.49
CA LEU A 647 33.93 21.50 13.71
C LEU A 647 33.17 20.28 13.14
N SER A 648 33.81 19.51 12.27
CA SER A 648 33.25 18.30 11.67
C SER A 648 33.77 17.05 12.39
N PHE A 649 32.96 16.00 12.43
CA PHE A 649 33.29 14.76 13.12
C PHE A 649 32.72 13.53 12.41
N ILE A 650 33.37 12.39 12.68
CA ILE A 650 32.92 11.06 12.28
C ILE A 650 32.43 10.31 13.52
N VAL A 651 31.37 9.54 13.37
CA VAL A 651 30.80 8.72 14.43
C VAL A 651 31.18 7.27 14.17
N LYS A 652 31.69 6.62 15.22
CA LYS A 652 32.01 5.19 15.20
C LYS A 652 31.19 4.43 16.24
N ASP A 653 30.87 3.19 15.93
CA ASP A 653 30.29 2.24 16.89
C ASP A 653 31.37 1.63 17.80
N GLU A 654 30.94 0.81 18.76
CA GLU A 654 31.82 0.13 19.72
C GLU A 654 32.86 -0.79 19.06
N ALA A 655 32.57 -1.32 17.86
CA ALA A 655 33.50 -2.14 17.08
C ALA A 655 34.53 -1.28 16.31
N GLY A 656 34.46 0.05 16.42
CA GLY A 656 35.34 0.99 15.73
C GLY A 656 34.98 1.21 14.27
N ARG A 657 33.82 0.74 13.82
CA ARG A 657 33.34 0.95 12.45
C ARG A 657 32.72 2.34 12.36
N SER A 658 33.10 3.08 11.33
CA SER A 658 32.49 4.37 10.98
C SER A 658 31.04 4.13 10.55
N VAL A 659 30.09 4.83 11.19
CA VAL A 659 28.64 4.65 10.98
C VAL A 659 27.93 5.94 10.57
N GLY A 660 28.54 7.11 10.83
CA GLY A 660 27.98 8.40 10.41
C GLY A 660 29.03 9.51 10.35
N VAL A 661 28.69 10.58 9.66
CA VAL A 661 29.52 11.78 9.51
C VAL A 661 28.64 13.01 9.63
N SER A 662 29.11 14.01 10.38
CA SER A 662 28.53 15.35 10.43
C SER A 662 29.56 16.38 9.99
N LEU A 663 29.25 17.08 8.89
CA LEU A 663 30.03 18.16 8.33
C LEU A 663 29.42 19.49 8.75
N ASN A 664 30.17 20.22 9.58
CA ASN A 664 29.76 21.51 10.14
C ASN A 664 30.85 22.55 9.92
N PHE A 665 30.43 23.80 9.77
CA PHE A 665 31.30 24.96 9.64
C PHE A 665 30.69 26.19 10.30
N ASP A 666 31.50 27.23 10.48
CA ASP A 666 30.99 28.53 10.82
C ASP A 666 30.37 29.17 9.58
N ALA A 667 29.10 29.57 9.65
CA ALA A 667 28.36 30.10 8.51
C ALA A 667 28.97 31.39 7.92
N ARG A 668 29.94 32.02 8.61
CA ARG A 668 30.64 33.23 8.15
C ARG A 668 32.13 33.00 7.84
N ASP A 669 32.58 31.75 7.90
CA ASP A 669 33.96 31.31 7.62
C ASP A 669 33.91 29.90 6.99
N GLU A 670 33.02 29.77 5.99
CA GLU A 670 32.80 28.54 5.22
C GLU A 670 33.99 28.26 4.28
N PRO A 671 34.31 26.99 4.00
CA PRO A 671 35.37 26.65 3.05
C PRO A 671 35.00 27.07 1.62
N GLU A 672 35.93 27.70 0.90
CA GLU A 672 35.74 27.99 -0.53
C GLU A 672 35.83 26.71 -1.36
N VAL A 673 34.81 26.45 -2.18
CA VAL A 673 34.74 25.28 -3.06
C VAL A 673 34.40 25.70 -4.48
N THR A 674 35.10 25.14 -5.46
CA THR A 674 34.74 25.32 -6.87
C THR A 674 33.93 24.13 -7.37
N VAL A 675 32.61 24.27 -7.39
CA VAL A 675 31.71 23.22 -7.91
C VAL A 675 31.49 23.43 -9.41
N THR A 676 32.00 22.52 -10.24
CA THR A 676 31.88 22.60 -11.71
C THR A 676 30.80 21.68 -12.29
N SER A 677 30.21 20.81 -11.47
CA SER A 677 29.14 19.89 -11.87
C SER A 677 27.74 20.49 -11.66
N LYS A 678 26.70 19.72 -11.99
CA LYS A 678 25.31 20.12 -11.71
C LYS A 678 24.97 20.18 -10.22
N LEU A 679 25.85 19.74 -9.33
CA LEU A 679 25.70 19.97 -7.90
C LEU A 679 25.66 21.46 -7.54
N LEU A 680 26.26 22.34 -8.35
CA LEU A 680 26.23 23.78 -8.14
C LEU A 680 24.79 24.31 -7.96
N ILE A 681 23.81 23.70 -8.65
CA ILE A 681 22.40 24.06 -8.56
C ILE A 681 21.84 23.80 -7.14
N VAL A 682 22.29 22.73 -6.47
CA VAL A 682 21.88 22.41 -5.09
C VAL A 682 22.45 23.46 -4.13
N PHE A 683 23.73 23.82 -4.26
CA PHE A 683 24.35 24.85 -3.44
C PHE A 683 23.73 26.23 -3.65
N GLU A 684 23.44 26.62 -4.90
CA GLU A 684 22.73 27.87 -5.18
C GLU A 684 21.31 27.89 -4.62
N PHE A 685 20.63 26.75 -4.59
CA PHE A 685 19.33 26.64 -3.96
C PHE A 685 19.41 26.79 -2.44
N LEU A 686 20.37 26.12 -1.80
CA LEU A 686 20.60 26.25 -0.35
C LEU A 686 20.94 27.70 -0.01
N GLU A 687 21.86 28.34 -0.74
CA GLU A 687 22.19 29.75 -0.53
C GLU A 687 20.99 30.69 -0.78
N PHE A 688 20.10 30.36 -1.73
CA PHE A 688 18.86 31.11 -1.95
C PHE A 688 17.91 31.07 -0.76
N VAL A 689 17.74 29.91 -0.10
CA VAL A 689 16.85 29.78 1.05
C VAL A 689 17.51 30.19 2.37
N GLU A 690 18.82 30.01 2.49
CA GLU A 690 19.60 30.25 3.71
C GLU A 690 20.13 31.67 3.83
N GLY A 691 20.72 32.21 2.77
CA GLY A 691 21.43 33.49 2.76
C GLY A 691 20.61 34.64 3.36
N PRO A 692 19.36 34.88 2.92
CA PRO A 692 18.53 35.93 3.50
C PRO A 692 18.31 35.79 5.01
N ILE A 693 18.22 34.56 5.53
CA ILE A 693 18.01 34.31 6.96
C ILE A 693 19.32 34.49 7.72
N ARG A 694 20.40 33.86 7.26
CA ARG A 694 21.75 33.95 7.82
C ARG A 694 22.24 35.41 7.91
N ASP A 695 21.93 36.22 6.91
CA ASP A 695 22.52 37.55 6.79
C ASP A 695 21.66 38.64 7.45
N THR A 696 20.35 38.43 7.61
CA THR A 696 19.44 39.46 8.15
C THR A 696 18.79 39.11 9.49
N LYS A 697 18.57 37.82 9.78
CA LYS A 697 17.83 37.39 10.99
C LYS A 697 18.73 36.81 12.07
N LEU A 698 19.90 36.27 11.70
CA LEU A 698 20.80 35.60 12.64
C LEU A 698 21.94 36.51 13.13
N PRO A 699 22.58 36.16 14.27
CA PRO A 699 23.67 36.96 14.83
C PRO A 699 24.85 37.15 13.87
N GLN A 700 25.42 38.35 13.86
CA GLN A 700 26.50 38.72 12.94
C GLN A 700 27.88 38.39 13.53
N GLY A 701 28.83 38.06 12.64
CA GLY A 701 30.23 37.80 12.99
C GLY A 701 30.58 36.31 13.01
N THR A 702 31.88 36.02 12.93
CA THR A 702 32.43 34.66 13.04
C THR A 702 32.23 34.11 14.45
N ASN A 703 32.16 32.79 14.57
CA ASN A 703 31.88 31.98 15.76
C ASN A 703 30.51 32.28 16.39
N GLN A 704 29.53 32.70 15.59
CA GLN A 704 28.17 32.94 16.06
C GLN A 704 27.19 31.87 15.56
N ILE A 705 27.33 31.40 14.32
CA ILE A 705 26.39 30.47 13.69
C ILE A 705 27.14 29.17 13.35
N LEU A 706 26.82 28.08 14.03
CA LEU A 706 27.28 26.76 13.61
C LEU A 706 26.33 26.25 12.53
N HIS A 707 26.80 26.17 11.29
CA HIS A 707 26.04 25.62 10.18
C HIS A 707 26.19 24.10 10.17
N SER A 708 25.12 23.37 10.49
CA SER A 708 25.03 21.92 10.29
C SER A 708 24.60 21.64 8.87
N PHE A 709 25.57 21.36 8.01
CA PHE A 709 25.40 21.40 6.56
C PHE A 709 25.07 20.03 5.96
N MET A 710 25.89 19.02 6.24
CA MET A 710 25.66 17.65 5.76
C MET A 710 25.78 16.65 6.90
N MET A 711 24.75 15.82 7.07
CA MET A 711 24.78 14.63 7.91
C MET A 711 24.52 13.38 7.07
N GLY A 712 25.46 12.44 7.07
CA GLY A 712 25.36 11.19 6.32
C GLY A 712 25.59 9.99 7.23
N THR A 713 24.99 8.86 6.86
CA THR A 713 25.10 7.58 7.57
C THR A 713 25.47 6.45 6.62
N CYS A 714 26.13 5.41 7.14
CA CYS A 714 26.50 4.25 6.33
C CYS A 714 25.29 3.57 5.70
N ALA A 715 25.46 3.07 4.47
CA ALA A 715 24.38 2.44 3.72
C ALA A 715 23.87 1.13 4.36
N GLU A 716 24.75 0.45 5.09
CA GLU A 716 24.51 -0.85 5.73
C GLU A 716 23.75 -0.75 7.06
N LEU A 717 23.49 0.46 7.56
CA LEU A 717 22.71 0.63 8.78
C LEU A 717 21.25 0.23 8.55
N SER A 718 20.68 -0.50 9.52
CA SER A 718 19.24 -0.71 9.61
C SER A 718 18.51 0.64 9.79
N ALA A 719 17.18 0.64 9.65
CA ALA A 719 16.42 1.89 9.75
C ALA A 719 16.49 2.46 11.18
N GLN A 720 16.53 1.58 12.19
CA GLN A 720 16.71 1.95 13.60
C GLN A 720 18.11 2.49 13.87
N GLU A 721 19.18 1.80 13.43
CA GLU A 721 20.57 2.26 13.59
C GLU A 721 20.81 3.60 12.89
N ASN A 722 20.20 3.81 11.72
CA ASN A 722 20.25 5.08 11.01
C ASN A 722 19.61 6.21 11.84
N ILE A 723 18.43 5.97 12.42
CA ILE A 723 17.74 6.94 13.29
C ILE A 723 18.61 7.26 14.53
N GLU A 724 19.17 6.24 15.19
CA GLU A 724 20.04 6.44 16.36
C GLU A 724 21.32 7.22 16.03
N ALA A 725 21.99 6.90 14.92
CA ALA A 725 23.17 7.63 14.46
C ALA A 725 22.84 9.10 14.15
N MET A 726 21.69 9.37 13.52
CA MET A 726 21.23 10.74 13.26
C MET A 726 20.92 11.51 14.55
N HIS A 727 20.24 10.88 15.52
CA HIS A 727 19.99 11.48 16.82
C HIS A 727 21.28 11.80 17.59
N PHE A 728 22.24 10.87 17.56
CA PHE A 728 23.53 11.04 18.20
C PHE A 728 24.32 12.18 17.57
N MET A 729 24.38 12.25 16.23
CA MET A 729 25.04 13.34 15.51
C MET A 729 24.42 14.70 15.86
N GLU A 730 23.09 14.83 15.83
CA GLU A 730 22.41 16.07 16.25
C GLU A 730 22.71 16.45 17.71
N SER A 731 22.71 15.47 18.62
CA SER A 731 23.10 15.73 20.00
C SER A 731 24.56 16.19 20.13
N GLU A 732 25.48 15.65 19.33
CA GLU A 732 26.89 16.02 19.36
C GLU A 732 27.14 17.40 18.72
N VAL A 733 26.38 17.78 17.68
CA VAL A 733 26.41 19.14 17.12
C VAL A 733 25.97 20.16 18.19
N LEU A 734 24.93 19.87 18.96
CA LEU A 734 24.50 20.70 20.10
C LEU A 734 25.61 20.87 21.15
N LYS A 735 26.24 19.77 21.56
CA LYS A 735 27.36 19.81 22.52
C LYS A 735 28.57 20.54 21.94
N LEU A 736 28.86 20.38 20.66
CA LEU A 736 29.94 21.07 19.97
C LEU A 736 29.70 22.58 19.94
N ALA A 737 28.50 23.01 19.54
CA ALA A 737 28.10 24.41 19.49
C ALA A 737 28.26 25.08 20.85
N GLN A 738 27.83 24.40 21.93
CA GLN A 738 28.02 24.85 23.30
C GLN A 738 29.50 24.92 23.70
N ARG A 739 30.28 23.86 23.45
CA ARG A 739 31.73 23.82 23.77
C ARG A 739 32.54 24.90 23.05
N ARG A 740 32.12 25.28 21.84
CA ARG A 740 32.78 26.27 20.99
C ARG A 740 32.17 27.68 21.11
N ASN A 741 31.20 27.88 22.01
CA ASN A 741 30.52 29.15 22.28
C ASN A 741 29.83 29.79 21.05
N PHE A 742 29.23 28.97 20.18
CA PHE A 742 28.34 29.48 19.14
C PHE A 742 27.05 30.03 19.75
N ALA A 743 26.38 30.98 19.07
CA ALA A 743 25.09 31.50 19.50
C ALA A 743 23.93 30.53 19.20
N GLY A 744 24.08 29.68 18.18
CA GLY A 744 23.07 28.71 17.80
C GLY A 744 23.48 27.86 16.60
N ILE A 745 22.60 26.92 16.26
CA ILE A 745 22.76 26.01 15.13
C ILE A 745 21.80 26.42 14.02
N PHE A 746 22.32 26.46 12.80
CA PHE A 746 21.58 26.74 11.59
C PHE A 746 21.67 25.54 10.64
N THR A 747 20.54 25.13 10.05
CA THR A 747 20.51 23.97 9.15
C THR A 747 19.30 24.00 8.22
N THR A 748 19.39 23.34 7.06
CA THR A 748 18.29 23.17 6.12
C THR A 748 17.96 21.70 5.93
N ASN A 749 16.72 21.34 6.24
CA ASN A 749 16.22 19.97 6.17
C ASN A 749 15.29 19.77 4.98
N THR A 750 15.68 18.88 4.07
CA THR A 750 14.90 18.52 2.87
C THR A 750 14.20 17.18 3.00
N ASN A 751 14.64 16.31 3.92
CA ASN A 751 14.05 15.01 4.16
C ASN A 751 12.98 15.06 5.27
N PRO A 752 11.81 14.40 5.12
CA PRO A 752 10.77 14.38 6.15
C PRO A 752 11.25 13.90 7.53
N LEU A 753 12.19 12.94 7.58
CA LEU A 753 12.79 12.47 8.83
C LEU A 753 13.58 13.58 9.52
N THR A 754 14.49 14.27 8.82
CA THR A 754 15.31 15.34 9.43
C THR A 754 14.48 16.59 9.75
N GLN A 755 13.42 16.87 8.98
CA GLN A 755 12.42 17.89 9.30
C GLN A 755 11.71 17.58 10.63
N GLN A 756 11.20 16.36 10.79
CA GLN A 756 10.55 15.92 12.02
C GLN A 756 11.50 15.93 13.22
N LEU A 757 12.76 15.50 13.04
CA LEU A 757 13.77 15.55 14.09
C LEU A 757 14.05 17.00 14.54
N GLY A 758 14.27 17.90 13.58
CA GLY A 758 14.52 19.31 13.86
C GLY A 758 13.37 19.98 14.63
N SER A 759 12.12 19.85 14.14
CA SER A 759 10.96 20.53 14.74
C SER A 759 10.44 19.85 16.01
N ASN A 760 10.26 18.53 15.99
CA ASN A 760 9.47 17.83 17.00
C ASN A 760 10.34 17.33 18.16
N VAL A 761 11.61 16.98 17.89
CA VAL A 761 12.51 16.41 18.90
C VAL A 761 13.44 17.48 19.46
N TYR A 762 14.13 18.22 18.60
CA TYR A 762 15.11 19.21 19.05
C TYR A 762 14.56 20.63 19.15
N HIS A 763 13.29 20.85 18.78
CA HIS A 763 12.60 22.13 18.91
C HIS A 763 13.33 23.30 18.21
N TYR A 764 13.91 23.05 17.04
CA TYR A 764 14.42 24.13 16.20
C TYR A 764 13.25 25.01 15.73
N GLU A 765 13.46 26.32 15.76
CA GLU A 765 12.54 27.28 15.16
C GLU A 765 12.60 27.14 13.64
N THR A 766 11.45 26.98 12.99
CA THR A 766 11.37 26.99 11.53
C THR A 766 11.37 28.43 11.04
N MET A 767 12.47 28.85 10.42
CA MET A 767 12.68 30.22 9.95
C MET A 767 12.11 30.45 8.55
N LEU A 768 12.04 29.38 7.76
CA LEU A 768 11.46 29.33 6.42
C LEU A 768 11.02 27.91 6.11
N ASP A 769 9.87 27.78 5.47
CA ASP A 769 9.37 26.51 4.94
C ASP A 769 9.06 26.70 3.45
N TYR A 770 10.02 26.31 2.60
CA TYR A 770 10.04 26.62 1.18
C TYR A 770 9.65 25.40 0.34
N GLN A 771 8.80 25.61 -0.67
CA GLN A 771 8.37 24.54 -1.56
C GLN A 771 9.41 24.40 -2.67
N VAL A 772 10.14 23.28 -2.69
CA VAL A 772 11.36 23.14 -3.50
C VAL A 772 11.09 23.36 -4.99
N ASN A 773 9.95 22.89 -5.50
CA ASN A 773 9.59 23.04 -6.92
C ASN A 773 9.26 24.49 -7.36
N GLN A 774 9.16 25.43 -6.43
CA GLN A 774 8.99 26.85 -6.72
C GLN A 774 10.31 27.57 -7.01
N TYR A 775 11.45 26.94 -6.75
CA TYR A 775 12.75 27.53 -6.98
C TYR A 775 13.00 27.80 -8.46
N VAL A 776 13.47 29.01 -8.75
CA VAL A 776 13.87 29.46 -10.09
C VAL A 776 15.36 29.73 -10.07
N TYR A 777 16.11 28.98 -10.88
CA TYR A 777 17.55 29.07 -10.98
C TYR A 777 17.97 30.40 -11.59
N SER A 778 18.87 31.11 -10.90
CA SER A 778 19.16 32.51 -11.19
C SER A 778 19.88 32.71 -12.53
N ALA A 779 20.70 31.75 -12.95
CA ALA A 779 21.56 31.88 -14.11
C ALA A 779 20.81 31.77 -15.45
N ASP A 780 19.78 30.93 -15.54
CA ASP A 780 19.06 30.64 -16.80
C ASP A 780 17.53 30.68 -16.69
N GLY A 781 16.98 30.96 -15.51
CA GLY A 781 15.54 31.04 -15.26
C GLY A 781 14.82 29.70 -15.26
N THR A 782 15.54 28.57 -15.28
CA THR A 782 14.93 27.23 -15.22
C THR A 782 14.41 26.90 -13.82
N ARG A 783 13.57 25.86 -13.72
CA ARG A 783 13.11 25.31 -12.43
C ARG A 783 13.71 23.92 -12.24
N PRO A 784 14.93 23.82 -11.72
CA PRO A 784 15.67 22.55 -11.67
C PRO A 784 14.94 21.48 -10.85
N PHE A 785 14.22 21.88 -9.80
CA PHE A 785 13.40 20.98 -8.98
C PHE A 785 11.91 21.02 -9.33
N GLY A 786 11.54 21.54 -10.50
CA GLY A 786 10.13 21.75 -10.88
C GLY A 786 9.27 20.48 -10.92
N ALA A 787 9.91 19.30 -10.98
CA ALA A 787 9.24 17.99 -10.92
C ALA A 787 9.03 17.45 -9.49
N ALA A 788 9.64 18.08 -8.48
CA ALA A 788 9.44 17.68 -7.09
C ALA A 788 7.95 17.90 -6.70
N PRO A 789 7.36 16.97 -5.93
CA PRO A 789 5.96 17.10 -5.51
C PRO A 789 5.76 18.33 -4.61
N ASP A 790 4.54 18.84 -4.54
CA ASP A 790 4.24 20.02 -3.70
C ASP A 790 4.49 19.78 -2.20
N SER A 791 4.49 18.52 -1.79
CA SER A 791 4.86 18.09 -0.44
C SER A 791 6.38 18.11 -0.17
N GLN A 792 7.23 18.27 -1.20
CA GLN A 792 8.68 18.36 -1.02
C GLN A 792 9.03 19.77 -0.53
N ARG A 793 9.44 19.85 0.73
CA ARG A 793 9.77 21.09 1.43
C ARG A 793 11.27 21.17 1.72
N ALA A 794 11.84 22.37 1.71
CA ALA A 794 13.11 22.68 2.32
C ALA A 794 12.82 23.60 3.52
N MET A 795 13.04 23.06 4.72
CA MET A 795 12.78 23.78 5.96
C MET A 795 14.10 24.30 6.52
N VAL A 796 14.24 25.63 6.56
CA VAL A 796 15.40 26.28 7.15
C VAL A 796 15.13 26.51 8.63
N HIS A 797 16.03 26.02 9.47
CA HIS A 797 15.86 25.93 10.90
C HIS A 797 16.95 26.70 11.65
N TRP A 798 16.57 27.30 12.77
CA TRP A 798 17.47 27.93 13.72
C TRP A 798 17.21 27.41 15.12
N LYS A 799 18.27 27.14 15.87
CA LYS A 799 18.20 26.85 17.30
C LYS A 799 19.16 27.74 18.06
N ASP A 800 18.62 28.71 18.79
CA ASP A 800 19.40 29.47 19.77
C ASP A 800 19.78 28.52 20.92
N ILE A 801 21.07 28.51 21.29
CA ILE A 801 21.59 27.67 22.37
C ILE A 801 22.00 28.47 23.60
N ARG A 802 21.78 29.80 23.58
CA ARG A 802 22.02 30.71 24.71
C ARG A 802 20.79 30.85 25.60
N THR A 803 19.61 30.48 25.08
CA THR A 803 18.33 30.38 25.80
C THR A 803 18.15 28.97 26.35
#